data_AF-A0A961WD25-F1
#
_entry.id   AF-A0A961WD25-F1
#
_cell.length_a   1.000
_cell.length_b   1.000
_cell.length_c   1.000
_cell.angle_alpha   90.00
_cell.angle_beta   90.00
_cell.angle_gamma   90.00
#
_symmetry.space_group_name_H-M   'P 1'
#
loop_
_entity.id
_entity.type
_entity.pdbx_description
1 polymer ?
#
loop_
_entity_poly.entity_id
_entity_poly.type
_entity_poly.pdbx_seq_one_letter_code
_entity_poly.pdbx_strand_id
1 'polypeptide(L)'
;MTVLWDQLNFTTITSANITAFTHADDFVLQNASTLTSLSAMLTDDVSNNNGVLDSFSGTLSWGIYSNNAGSPGTLLFSGEGTPALTDTGQQDFYNNDIVRADLTLTTAVVLDAGTYWLALHEGAWGSPSDASVVWWQQAPSFGSVVQYSDPSPTTWTPNAIVSDTSFSLTGRLTYVVTTLADVVDANDGLLSLREAIAAANADAGSDGITFAAGLSGGTIRLALGTLLISDELTIDGDINNDGAPDITITGDVNGDDTLVTGSTSISNIVASATAGTISDNVRALSSTSDLTINGLVITGGNAGGGQGGGIFSDANLDLSHSVVAGNTAFHYGGVRVGGVATIADSTISGNVAAQFGGGIGGLTELNLTNVTVSGNSAGTFYGGAGTNGDLNVLNSTITGNIAGTAVGGIVAPGGTVTLTNSIVLGNPAIGNINSSEVASTNPIVYTGLNIVGVGSDTNASDGVINASSLDAVFASVALNPFTGVLSGVLADNGGGIPTVALAPSATNPALDASNTSAPATDARGVSAFDIEGIGATGSVPGIRDLGAYELVAQPPVITDLPAPLQIDENTTGVLATLAATDADSSSLTWSLAPAGAGNSNGAFAITASGQLSLVTAQDFETSPSVNVEVVVSDGLFNTTRTFAVTIGDVNESPTQIVATGTGAGGAVELVETAANGTLVADLSTIDPDGNPDPTTPTTFELVDALGNVIGPTETPFRINGSQLVVDIDETIGTAGYPLDYAVSSSIVAHVRATNGAFSIIQDVTVAVQRTTGIDGGGNQFQVSYDTTDQFDWMTTTYYTSNGGAGRLWDVQQVNDDGSSQRTVYFDPADPYAQQTSYRNAAGELTDVQTLYGDGHGDRTLYDPSDNFDWSSYAQYLRAASPGGPLEVYDEIGNWDADYAGNPGGHWRNIYDVGDQSAEYDRIYISYDANWVMQSQTIYYDDGLVQEVRY
;
A
#
# COMPACT_ATOMS: atom_id res chain seq x y z
N MET A 1 -12.03 49.70 47.76
CA MET A 1 -12.67 49.45 49.08
C MET A 1 -14.21 49.40 49.05
N THR A 2 -14.76 48.23 48.76
CA THR A 2 -16.03 47.72 49.34
C THR A 2 -15.86 46.21 49.44
N VAL A 3 -15.82 45.68 50.67
CA VAL A 3 -15.82 44.24 50.93
C VAL A 3 -17.27 43.76 50.93
N LEU A 4 -17.63 42.89 49.98
CA LEU A 4 -18.84 42.09 50.05
C LEU A 4 -18.59 40.93 51.02
N TRP A 5 -19.24 40.97 52.18
CA TRP A 5 -19.31 39.86 53.11
C TRP A 5 -20.59 39.08 52.80
N ASP A 6 -20.49 37.83 52.33
CA ASP A 6 -21.63 36.90 52.34
C ASP A 6 -21.18 35.49 52.73
N GLN A 7 -21.66 35.03 53.89
CA GLN A 7 -21.57 33.64 54.31
C GLN A 7 -22.82 32.90 53.82
N LEU A 8 -22.78 32.23 52.66
CA LEU A 8 -23.77 31.19 52.34
C LEU A 8 -23.17 29.99 51.58
N ASN A 9 -23.68 28.81 51.95
CA ASN A 9 -23.19 27.47 51.65
C ASN A 9 -22.92 27.15 50.17
N PHE A 10 -21.81 26.43 49.97
CA PHE A 10 -21.30 25.84 48.73
C PHE A 10 -22.29 24.86 48.07
N THR A 11 -22.48 24.99 46.74
CA THR A 11 -22.77 23.82 45.86
C THR A 11 -22.67 24.07 44.35
N THR A 12 -22.48 25.29 43.84
CA THR A 12 -22.26 25.48 42.38
C THR A 12 -21.37 26.66 42.06
N ILE A 13 -20.05 26.43 41.95
CA ILE A 13 -19.15 27.31 41.21
C ILE A 13 -18.64 26.51 40.02
N THR A 14 -19.26 26.71 38.86
CA THR A 14 -18.65 26.41 37.56
C THR A 14 -18.04 27.71 37.04
N SER A 15 -17.05 27.62 36.16
CA SER A 15 -16.29 28.73 35.57
C SER A 15 -17.12 29.85 34.88
N ALA A 16 -18.46 29.75 34.91
CA ALA A 16 -19.38 30.71 34.30
C ALA A 16 -20.30 31.47 35.28
N ASN A 17 -20.30 31.17 36.59
CA ASN A 17 -21.18 31.86 37.57
C ASN A 17 -20.37 32.61 38.63
N ILE A 18 -19.93 33.80 38.22
CA ILE A 18 -19.12 34.77 38.96
C ILE A 18 -20.05 35.77 39.69
N THR A 19 -20.80 35.31 40.69
CA THR A 19 -21.60 36.20 41.57
C THR A 19 -21.40 35.94 43.05
N ALA A 20 -20.48 35.04 43.41
CA ALA A 20 -20.16 34.69 44.80
C ALA A 20 -18.65 34.88 45.04
N PHE A 21 -18.19 36.13 45.04
CA PHE A 21 -16.84 36.45 45.50
C PHE A 21 -16.86 36.55 47.03
N THR A 22 -16.06 35.72 47.71
CA THR A 22 -15.87 35.80 49.17
C THR A 22 -14.70 36.71 49.56
N HIS A 23 -13.67 36.88 48.72
CA HIS A 23 -12.52 37.77 48.97
C HIS A 23 -11.92 38.36 47.67
N ALA A 24 -12.45 39.50 47.21
CA ALA A 24 -11.88 40.25 46.08
C ALA A 24 -11.77 41.74 46.39
N ASP A 25 -10.71 42.40 45.92
CA ASP A 25 -10.46 43.83 46.14
C ASP A 25 -9.83 44.50 44.90
N ASP A 26 -9.99 45.82 44.80
CA ASP A 26 -9.49 46.60 43.67
C ASP A 26 -8.07 47.14 43.90
N PHE A 27 -7.26 47.16 42.84
CA PHE A 27 -5.95 47.80 42.82
C PHE A 27 -5.76 48.65 41.58
N VAL A 28 -4.93 49.69 41.67
CA VAL A 28 -4.67 50.63 40.58
C VAL A 28 -3.19 50.60 40.22
N LEU A 29 -2.92 50.31 38.95
CA LEU A 29 -1.60 50.47 38.35
C LEU A 29 -1.54 51.84 37.70
N GLN A 30 -0.58 52.67 38.14
CA GLN A 30 -0.37 53.99 37.55
C GLN A 30 0.36 53.92 36.22
N ASN A 31 1.17 52.88 36.03
CA ASN A 31 1.93 52.57 34.82
C ASN A 31 1.69 51.11 34.44
N ALA A 32 1.98 50.75 33.19
CA ALA A 32 2.02 49.34 32.83
C ALA A 32 3.05 48.61 33.70
N SER A 33 2.71 47.42 34.17
CA SER A 33 3.55 46.67 35.08
C SER A 33 3.43 45.17 34.85
N THR A 34 4.54 44.48 35.03
CA THR A 34 4.57 43.02 35.07
C THR A 34 4.59 42.58 36.52
N LEU A 35 3.51 41.96 36.98
CA LEU A 35 3.43 41.42 38.33
C LEU A 35 4.21 40.10 38.40
N THR A 36 5.02 39.96 39.44
CA THR A 36 5.95 38.83 39.63
C THR A 36 5.66 38.04 40.90
N SER A 37 5.08 38.68 41.92
CA SER A 37 4.66 37.98 43.12
C SER A 37 3.42 38.61 43.75
N LEU A 38 2.73 37.77 44.50
CA LEU A 38 1.60 38.11 45.32
C LEU A 38 1.93 37.70 46.74
N SER A 39 1.77 38.62 47.69
CA SER A 39 1.78 38.31 49.11
C SER A 39 0.41 38.58 49.70
N ALA A 40 -0.11 37.66 50.51
CA ALA A 40 -1.38 37.82 51.19
C ALA A 40 -1.25 37.48 52.68
N MET A 41 -2.01 38.17 53.52
CA MET A 41 -2.13 37.82 54.94
C MET A 41 -3.27 36.81 55.12
N LEU A 42 -2.94 35.65 55.65
CA LEU A 42 -3.89 34.58 55.97
C LEU A 42 -4.03 34.49 57.49
N THR A 43 -5.23 34.13 57.96
CA THR A 43 -5.44 33.82 59.39
C THR A 43 -5.98 32.41 59.56
N ASP A 44 -5.59 31.79 60.67
CA ASP A 44 -6.05 30.46 61.06
C ASP A 44 -7.53 30.48 61.47
N ASP A 45 -8.20 29.35 61.35
CA ASP A 45 -9.56 29.12 61.86
C ASP A 45 -9.55 28.46 63.24
N VAL A 46 -8.39 27.95 63.67
CA VAL A 46 -8.17 27.41 65.00
C VAL A 46 -7.59 28.49 65.91
N SER A 47 -8.29 28.79 67.01
CA SER A 47 -7.82 29.72 68.04
C SER A 47 -6.68 29.12 68.86
N ASN A 48 -5.48 29.12 68.30
CA ASN A 48 -4.26 28.77 68.98
C ASN A 48 -3.11 29.65 68.46
N ASN A 49 -2.04 29.75 69.26
CA ASN A 49 -0.92 30.65 69.03
C ASN A 49 0.35 29.82 68.89
N ASN A 50 0.44 29.06 67.81
CA ASN A 50 1.53 28.15 67.51
C ASN A 50 2.41 28.65 66.34
N GLY A 51 2.00 29.70 65.64
CA GLY A 51 2.67 30.31 64.49
C GLY A 51 2.48 29.53 63.18
N VAL A 52 1.47 28.65 63.09
CA VAL A 52 1.21 27.74 61.97
C VAL A 52 -0.26 27.89 61.54
N LEU A 53 -0.52 27.86 60.23
CA LEU A 53 -1.89 27.71 59.73
C LEU A 53 -2.29 26.24 59.82
N ASP A 54 -3.09 25.88 60.83
CA ASP A 54 -3.43 24.48 61.11
C ASP A 54 -4.41 23.87 60.09
N SER A 55 -5.17 24.72 59.37
CA SER A 55 -6.16 24.32 58.38
C SER A 55 -5.84 24.74 56.94
N PHE A 56 -4.58 25.08 56.62
CA PHE A 56 -4.20 25.49 55.27
C PHE A 56 -4.05 24.29 54.32
N SER A 57 -4.75 24.31 53.18
CA SER A 57 -4.74 23.28 52.14
C SER A 57 -3.39 23.10 51.41
N GLY A 58 -2.45 24.03 51.62
CA GLY A 58 -1.15 24.03 50.94
C GLY A 58 -1.17 24.71 49.56
N THR A 59 -2.32 25.25 49.13
CA THR A 59 -2.48 25.91 47.82
C THR A 59 -3.18 27.26 47.97
N LEU A 60 -2.69 28.26 47.26
CA LEU A 60 -3.33 29.57 47.11
C LEU A 60 -3.63 29.82 45.63
N SER A 61 -4.90 30.04 45.33
CA SER A 61 -5.41 30.38 44.02
C SER A 61 -5.70 31.87 43.93
N TRP A 62 -5.44 32.46 42.78
CA TRP A 62 -5.59 33.90 42.54
C TRP A 62 -6.19 34.16 41.15
N GLY A 63 -6.88 35.28 41.02
CA GLY A 63 -7.51 35.72 39.77
C GLY A 63 -7.52 37.25 39.68
N ILE A 64 -7.07 37.79 38.55
CA ILE A 64 -7.08 39.22 38.25
C ILE A 64 -8.14 39.50 37.19
N TYR A 65 -9.02 40.45 37.47
CA TYR A 65 -10.16 40.82 36.63
C TYR A 65 -10.04 42.29 36.21
N SER A 66 -10.55 42.58 35.02
CA SER A 66 -10.75 43.96 34.56
C SER A 66 -11.72 44.71 35.49
N ASN A 67 -11.60 46.03 35.59
CA ASN A 67 -12.59 46.84 36.29
C ASN A 67 -13.81 47.12 35.42
N ASN A 68 -14.99 46.71 35.86
CA ASN A 68 -16.28 47.04 35.24
C ASN A 68 -17.05 48.04 36.11
N ALA A 69 -16.74 49.33 35.94
CA ALA A 69 -17.40 50.43 36.65
C ALA A 69 -17.39 50.31 38.19
N GLY A 70 -16.29 49.84 38.77
CA GLY A 70 -16.15 49.68 40.22
C GLY A 70 -16.60 48.32 40.75
N SER A 71 -16.59 47.28 39.90
CA SER A 71 -16.81 45.88 40.28
C SER A 71 -15.94 44.96 39.41
N PRO A 72 -15.63 43.72 39.85
CA PRO A 72 -14.91 42.76 39.02
C PRO A 72 -15.63 42.51 37.69
N GLY A 73 -14.90 42.68 36.59
CA GLY A 73 -15.36 42.46 35.22
C GLY A 73 -14.93 41.10 34.67
N THR A 74 -14.38 41.09 33.46
CA THR A 74 -13.84 39.89 32.80
C THR A 74 -12.54 39.45 33.49
N LEU A 75 -12.40 38.14 33.74
CA LEU A 75 -11.15 37.52 34.20
C LEU A 75 -10.07 37.71 33.13
N LEU A 76 -8.94 38.30 33.52
CA LEU A 76 -7.78 38.52 32.66
C LEU A 76 -6.73 37.44 32.88
N PHE A 77 -6.40 37.17 34.14
CA PHE A 77 -5.38 36.20 34.53
C PHE A 77 -5.82 35.41 35.75
N SER A 78 -5.41 34.17 35.88
CA SER A 78 -5.59 33.38 37.10
C SER A 78 -4.49 32.34 37.23
N GLY A 79 -4.23 31.89 38.44
CA GLY A 79 -3.30 30.80 38.69
C GLY A 79 -3.50 30.21 40.08
N GLU A 80 -2.76 29.16 40.34
CA GLU A 80 -2.70 28.49 41.64
C GLU A 80 -1.25 28.14 41.94
N GLY A 81 -0.87 28.10 43.22
CA GLY A 81 0.44 27.61 43.60
C GLY A 81 0.60 27.45 45.11
N THR A 82 1.73 26.88 45.51
CA THR A 82 2.06 26.66 46.93
C THR A 82 2.87 27.85 47.44
N PRO A 83 2.30 28.74 48.27
CA PRO A 83 3.03 29.89 48.79
C PRO A 83 4.03 29.49 49.87
N ALA A 84 5.11 30.27 50.00
CA ALA A 84 5.97 30.23 51.17
C ALA A 84 5.25 30.93 52.34
N LEU A 85 5.08 30.22 53.45
CA LEU A 85 4.41 30.74 54.65
C LEU A 85 5.43 31.28 55.66
N THR A 86 5.21 32.50 56.13
CA THR A 86 6.04 33.15 57.15
C THR A 86 5.18 33.62 58.32
N ASP A 87 5.46 33.12 59.51
CA ASP A 87 4.83 33.59 60.75
C ASP A 87 5.14 35.08 60.98
N THR A 88 4.09 35.89 61.18
CA THR A 88 4.23 37.33 61.43
C THR A 88 4.44 37.65 62.91
N GLY A 89 4.22 36.69 63.81
CA GLY A 89 4.18 36.87 65.25
C GLY A 89 3.02 37.76 65.73
N GLN A 90 2.03 38.03 64.85
CA GLN A 90 0.81 38.78 65.15
C GLN A 90 -0.39 37.83 65.24
N GLN A 91 -1.41 38.25 65.97
CA GLN A 91 -2.66 37.52 66.15
C GLN A 91 -3.86 38.41 65.86
N ASP A 92 -4.94 37.79 65.44
CA ASP A 92 -6.23 38.45 65.29
C ASP A 92 -6.97 38.60 66.63
N PHE A 93 -8.21 39.10 66.60
CA PHE A 93 -9.02 39.31 67.80
C PHE A 93 -9.44 38.01 68.52
N TYR A 94 -9.41 36.87 67.82
CA TYR A 94 -9.80 35.56 68.33
C TYR A 94 -8.60 34.72 68.81
N ASN A 95 -7.40 35.31 68.86
CA ASN A 95 -6.12 34.63 69.07
C ASN A 95 -5.79 33.60 67.98
N ASN A 96 -6.24 33.84 66.75
CA ASN A 96 -5.80 33.07 65.60
C ASN A 96 -4.48 33.65 65.10
N ASP A 97 -3.58 32.79 64.64
CA ASP A 97 -2.31 33.23 64.07
C ASP A 97 -2.52 33.96 62.74
N ILE A 98 -1.71 34.99 62.49
CA ILE A 98 -1.64 35.70 61.22
C ILE A 98 -0.33 35.32 60.53
N VAL A 99 -0.44 34.76 59.33
CA VAL A 99 0.70 34.25 58.55
C VAL A 99 0.73 34.96 57.20
N ARG A 100 1.93 35.34 56.77
CA ARG A 100 2.17 35.90 55.44
C ARG A 100 2.40 34.75 54.45
N ALA A 101 1.60 34.70 53.39
CA ALA A 101 1.74 33.76 52.29
C ALA A 101 2.32 34.47 51.07
N ASP A 102 3.56 34.13 50.70
CA ASP A 102 4.26 34.67 49.54
C ASP A 102 4.22 33.70 48.37
N LEU A 103 3.56 34.10 47.29
CA LEU A 103 3.39 33.32 46.06
C LEU A 103 4.11 34.01 44.90
N THR A 104 5.09 33.34 44.31
CA THR A 104 5.69 33.75 43.03
C THR A 104 4.72 33.40 41.90
N LEU A 105 4.43 34.36 41.02
CA LEU A 105 3.60 34.14 39.84
C LEU A 105 4.44 33.42 38.78
N THR A 106 4.03 32.21 38.38
CA THR A 106 4.75 31.38 37.41
C THR A 106 4.55 31.83 35.96
N THR A 107 3.59 32.71 35.71
CA THR A 107 3.36 33.35 34.41
C THR A 107 3.42 34.86 34.62
N ALA A 108 4.19 35.56 33.77
CA ALA A 108 4.28 37.01 33.81
C ALA A 108 2.89 37.63 33.60
N VAL A 109 2.36 38.33 34.60
CA VAL A 109 1.08 39.02 34.49
C VAL A 109 1.35 40.46 34.07
N VAL A 110 1.24 40.72 32.77
CA VAL A 110 1.42 42.05 32.20
C VAL A 110 0.09 42.77 32.19
N LEU A 111 0.03 43.92 32.86
CA LEU A 111 -1.16 44.76 32.95
C LEU A 111 -0.82 46.18 32.54
N ASP A 112 -1.66 46.79 31.71
CA ASP A 112 -1.57 48.21 31.40
C ASP A 112 -1.91 49.07 32.62
N ALA A 113 -1.57 50.36 32.58
CA ALA A 113 -2.06 51.32 33.56
C ALA A 113 -3.59 51.30 33.62
N GLY A 114 -4.16 51.11 34.81
CA GLY A 114 -5.59 50.90 34.96
C GLY A 114 -5.99 50.40 36.34
N THR A 115 -7.29 50.24 36.53
CA THR A 115 -7.87 49.64 37.73
C THR A 115 -8.24 48.18 37.44
N TYR A 116 -7.89 47.30 38.35
CA TYR A 116 -8.12 45.86 38.27
C TYR A 116 -8.65 45.34 39.60
N TRP A 117 -9.13 44.11 39.61
CA TRP A 117 -9.60 43.42 40.81
C TRP A 117 -8.80 42.14 41.01
N LEU A 118 -8.31 41.92 42.22
CA LEU A 118 -7.67 40.66 42.63
C LEU A 118 -8.65 39.86 43.47
N ALA A 119 -8.91 38.61 43.10
CA ALA A 119 -9.61 37.63 43.90
C ALA A 119 -8.63 36.57 44.40
N LEU A 120 -8.76 36.17 45.67
CA LEU A 120 -7.94 35.14 46.30
C LEU A 120 -8.82 34.01 46.82
N HIS A 121 -8.32 32.78 46.70
CA HIS A 121 -8.98 31.59 47.17
C HIS A 121 -7.97 30.61 47.77
N GLU A 122 -8.25 30.13 48.98
CA GLU A 122 -7.45 29.11 49.65
C GLU A 122 -7.91 27.73 49.14
N GLY A 123 -6.97 26.96 48.57
CA GLY A 123 -7.27 25.76 47.77
C GLY A 123 -7.59 26.05 46.30
N ALA A 124 -7.76 25.00 45.49
CA ALA A 124 -8.05 25.09 44.06
C ALA A 124 -9.43 25.75 43.79
N TRP A 125 -9.58 26.43 42.65
CA TRP A 125 -10.86 27.05 42.29
C TRP A 125 -12.02 26.05 42.30
N GLY A 126 -13.04 26.32 43.12
CA GLY A 126 -14.23 25.49 43.25
C GLY A 126 -14.13 24.37 44.29
N SER A 127 -13.03 24.24 45.04
CA SER A 127 -13.00 23.44 46.26
C SER A 127 -13.86 24.10 47.35
N PRO A 128 -14.42 23.33 48.31
CA PRO A 128 -14.94 23.92 49.55
C PRO A 128 -13.83 24.71 50.23
N SER A 129 -14.13 25.89 50.79
CA SER A 129 -13.14 26.62 51.60
C SER A 129 -12.80 25.80 52.84
N ASP A 130 -11.52 25.57 53.11
CA ASP A 130 -11.07 24.82 54.29
C ASP A 130 -10.82 25.79 55.46
N ALA A 131 -11.86 26.55 55.82
CA ALA A 131 -12.02 27.44 56.98
C ALA A 131 -10.96 28.53 57.26
N SER A 132 -9.74 28.45 56.72
CA SER A 132 -8.72 29.51 56.72
C SER A 132 -9.20 30.69 55.88
N VAL A 133 -9.10 31.91 56.41
CA VAL A 133 -9.70 33.10 55.78
C VAL A 133 -8.61 34.09 55.38
N VAL A 134 -8.76 34.72 54.20
CA VAL A 134 -7.93 35.87 53.81
C VAL A 134 -8.29 37.04 54.72
N TRP A 135 -7.33 37.49 55.52
CA TRP A 135 -7.62 38.42 56.60
C TRP A 135 -7.49 39.89 56.15
N TRP A 136 -8.52 40.70 56.42
CA TRP A 136 -8.50 42.14 56.25
C TRP A 136 -8.50 42.86 57.60
N GLN A 137 -7.59 43.82 57.81
CA GLN A 137 -7.73 44.80 58.87
C GLN A 137 -7.40 46.19 58.33
N GLN A 138 -8.33 47.13 58.51
CA GLN A 138 -8.00 48.56 58.44
C GLN A 138 -7.22 48.91 59.71
N ALA A 139 -5.96 49.32 59.59
CA ALA A 139 -5.23 49.79 60.77
C ALA A 139 -5.85 51.09 61.31
N PRO A 140 -5.99 51.22 62.65
CA PRO A 140 -5.64 52.50 63.23
C PRO A 140 -4.67 52.34 64.41
N SER A 141 -3.85 53.38 64.55
CA SER A 141 -3.02 53.70 65.72
C SER A 141 -3.51 53.08 67.03
N PHE A 142 -2.62 52.29 67.65
CA PHE A 142 -2.62 51.79 69.03
C PHE A 142 -3.75 52.28 69.95
N GLY A 143 -4.65 51.36 70.33
CA GLY A 143 -5.43 51.43 71.57
C GLY A 143 -6.94 51.62 71.40
N SER A 144 -7.69 50.54 71.66
CA SER A 144 -9.16 50.42 71.76
C SER A 144 -9.93 50.20 70.45
N VAL A 145 -10.69 49.10 70.46
CA VAL A 145 -11.49 48.53 69.38
C VAL A 145 -12.78 49.32 69.20
N VAL A 146 -13.04 49.84 67.99
CA VAL A 146 -14.36 50.30 67.54
C VAL A 146 -14.54 49.93 66.06
N GLN A 147 -15.65 49.25 65.73
CA GLN A 147 -16.12 49.03 64.36
C GLN A 147 -16.67 50.32 63.75
N TYR A 148 -16.33 50.61 62.48
CA TYR A 148 -17.05 51.58 61.65
C TYR A 148 -17.57 50.91 60.38
N SER A 149 -18.85 51.13 60.08
CA SER A 149 -19.46 50.91 58.76
C SER A 149 -19.57 52.28 58.08
N ASP A 150 -19.16 52.39 56.81
CA ASP A 150 -19.32 53.61 56.01
C ASP A 150 -20.57 53.49 55.09
N PRO A 151 -21.55 54.39 55.20
CA PRO A 151 -22.80 54.37 54.42
C PRO A 151 -22.79 55.13 53.07
N SER A 152 -21.66 55.58 52.47
CA SER A 152 -21.73 56.25 51.14
C SER A 152 -20.45 56.20 50.27
N PRO A 153 -20.43 55.46 49.13
CA PRO A 153 -19.23 55.15 48.35
C PRO A 153 -19.05 56.06 47.11
N THR A 154 -18.79 57.35 47.29
CA THR A 154 -18.33 58.18 46.15
C THR A 154 -17.34 59.24 46.59
N THR A 155 -16.16 59.22 45.95
CA THR A 155 -15.02 60.16 46.01
C THR A 155 -13.92 59.86 47.04
N TRP A 156 -12.81 59.29 46.56
CA TRP A 156 -11.53 59.27 47.25
C TRP A 156 -10.88 60.66 47.15
N THR A 157 -10.62 61.30 48.29
CA THR A 157 -9.71 62.45 48.37
C THR A 157 -8.39 62.00 49.00
N PRO A 158 -7.23 62.18 48.34
CA PRO A 158 -5.93 61.84 48.91
C PRO A 158 -5.58 62.89 49.96
N ASN A 159 -5.81 62.57 51.24
CA ASN A 159 -5.10 63.11 52.41
C ASN A 159 -5.68 62.50 53.69
N ALA A 160 -5.50 61.20 53.87
CA ALA A 160 -5.48 60.58 55.18
C ALA A 160 -4.67 59.28 55.08
N ILE A 161 -3.66 59.17 55.94
CA ILE A 161 -2.77 58.01 56.05
C ILE A 161 -3.61 56.83 56.56
N VAL A 162 -3.98 55.91 55.69
CA VAL A 162 -4.42 54.55 56.03
C VAL A 162 -4.14 53.67 54.81
N SER A 163 -3.04 52.93 54.85
CA SER A 163 -2.71 51.90 53.85
C SER A 163 -3.55 50.65 54.11
N ASP A 164 -4.25 50.17 53.09
CA ASP A 164 -4.80 48.82 53.04
C ASP A 164 -3.62 47.84 52.84
N THR A 165 -3.45 46.83 53.70
CA THR A 165 -2.28 45.91 53.66
C THR A 165 -2.70 44.44 53.72
N SER A 166 -3.88 44.10 53.20
CA SER A 166 -4.40 42.72 53.16
C SER A 166 -3.64 41.85 52.14
N PHE A 167 -3.20 42.44 51.04
CA PHE A 167 -2.30 41.84 50.06
C PHE A 167 -1.28 42.88 49.56
N SER A 168 -0.17 42.40 49.02
CA SER A 168 0.75 43.22 48.24
C SER A 168 1.08 42.51 46.95
N LEU A 169 1.03 43.25 45.85
CA LEU A 169 1.52 42.81 44.56
C LEU A 169 2.92 43.39 44.40
N THR A 170 3.88 42.53 44.11
CA THR A 170 5.21 42.98 43.67
C THR A 170 5.29 42.76 42.18
N GLY A 171 5.87 43.72 41.49
CA GLY A 171 6.08 43.68 40.07
C GLY A 171 7.14 44.68 39.67
N ARG A 172 7.39 44.73 38.37
CA ARG A 172 8.29 45.69 37.74
C ARG A 172 7.52 46.65 36.86
N LEU A 173 8.04 47.86 36.70
CA LEU A 173 7.51 48.74 35.67
C LEU A 173 7.80 48.15 34.29
N THR A 174 6.91 48.39 33.34
CA THR A 174 7.09 47.91 31.97
C THR A 174 6.89 49.05 31.00
N TYR A 175 7.93 49.30 30.21
CA TYR A 175 7.97 50.33 29.19
C TYR A 175 7.72 49.72 27.82
N VAL A 176 6.71 50.22 27.11
CA VAL A 176 6.36 49.73 25.77
C VAL A 176 6.93 50.67 24.73
N VAL A 177 7.97 50.22 24.02
CA VAL A 177 8.58 50.97 22.91
C VAL A 177 7.58 51.03 21.75
N THR A 178 7.36 52.24 21.23
CA THR A 178 6.34 52.52 20.20
C THR A 178 6.93 53.04 18.89
N THR A 179 8.25 53.23 18.82
CA THR A 179 8.95 53.67 17.61
C THR A 179 10.30 52.99 17.42
N LEU A 180 10.69 52.76 16.16
CA LEU A 180 12.01 52.24 15.79
C LEU A 180 13.10 53.33 15.75
N ALA A 181 12.72 54.60 15.91
CA ALA A 181 13.65 55.70 15.86
C ALA A 181 14.54 55.73 17.11
N ASP A 182 15.85 55.84 16.93
CA ASP A 182 16.79 56.11 18.04
C ASP A 182 16.88 57.61 18.31
N VAL A 183 15.95 58.12 19.12
CA VAL A 183 15.82 59.55 19.45
C VAL A 183 15.55 59.75 20.95
N VAL A 184 15.74 60.99 21.40
CA VAL A 184 15.30 61.46 22.72
C VAL A 184 14.47 62.73 22.50
N ASP A 185 13.15 62.59 22.43
CA ASP A 185 12.20 63.68 22.26
C ASP A 185 10.87 63.39 23.00
N ALA A 186 10.82 63.80 24.27
CA ALA A 186 9.64 63.63 25.12
C ALA A 186 8.35 64.33 24.63
N ASN A 187 8.37 65.07 23.51
CA ASN A 187 7.22 65.80 22.98
C ASN A 187 6.63 65.19 21.70
N ASP A 188 7.21 64.13 21.16
CA ASP A 188 6.73 63.51 19.92
C ASP A 188 5.55 62.53 20.14
N GLY A 189 5.27 62.20 21.41
CA GLY A 189 4.19 61.29 21.80
C GLY A 189 4.50 59.81 21.52
N LEU A 190 5.74 59.49 21.19
CA LEU A 190 6.27 58.14 21.02
C LEU A 190 7.25 57.86 22.17
N LEU A 191 7.60 56.58 22.33
CA LEU A 191 8.62 56.12 23.26
C LEU A 191 9.64 55.31 22.47
N SER A 192 10.85 55.85 22.32
CA SER A 192 11.97 55.11 21.74
C SER A 192 12.56 54.11 22.73
N LEU A 193 13.33 53.13 22.23
CA LEU A 193 14.08 52.23 23.11
C LEU A 193 15.07 53.00 24.01
N ARG A 194 15.67 54.08 23.51
CA ARG A 194 16.60 54.89 24.30
C ARG A 194 15.89 55.61 25.44
N GLU A 195 14.70 56.13 25.20
CA GLU A 195 13.89 56.77 26.22
C GLU A 195 13.37 55.75 27.25
N ALA A 196 12.94 54.57 26.81
CA ALA A 196 12.53 53.48 27.68
C ALA A 196 13.66 53.05 28.63
N ILE A 197 14.88 52.86 28.10
CA ILE A 197 16.07 52.54 28.92
C ILE A 197 16.41 53.69 29.88
N ALA A 198 16.32 54.94 29.43
CA ALA A 198 16.58 56.09 30.29
C ALA A 198 15.55 56.20 31.44
N ALA A 199 14.30 55.83 31.20
CA ALA A 199 13.25 55.78 32.20
C ALA A 199 13.50 54.64 33.20
N ALA A 200 13.76 53.42 32.72
CA ALA A 200 14.10 52.27 33.56
C ALA A 200 15.32 52.56 34.46
N ASN A 201 16.39 53.13 33.91
CA ASN A 201 17.57 53.51 34.71
C ASN A 201 17.29 54.55 35.81
N ALA A 202 16.22 55.34 35.68
CA ALA A 202 15.84 56.36 36.65
C ALA A 202 14.90 55.83 37.73
N ASP A 203 14.20 54.73 37.44
CA ASP A 203 13.43 53.98 38.40
C ASP A 203 14.34 53.03 39.16
N ALA A 204 13.88 52.59 40.33
CA ALA A 204 14.67 51.75 41.20
C ALA A 204 14.14 50.32 41.17
N GLY A 205 15.04 49.38 40.93
CA GLY A 205 14.74 47.94 40.92
C GLY A 205 14.62 47.39 39.50
N SER A 206 14.27 46.11 39.41
CA SER A 206 14.13 45.43 38.12
C SER A 206 13.01 46.05 37.30
N ASP A 207 13.30 46.41 36.05
CA ASP A 207 12.34 46.95 35.09
C ASP A 207 12.21 46.08 33.83
N GLY A 208 11.12 46.29 33.09
CA GLY A 208 10.85 45.60 31.83
C GLY A 208 10.73 46.56 30.66
N ILE A 209 11.20 46.15 29.50
CA ILE A 209 10.97 46.81 28.21
C ILE A 209 10.38 45.78 27.25
N THR A 210 9.29 46.14 26.59
CA THR A 210 8.63 45.39 25.52
C THR A 210 8.41 46.30 24.31
N PHE A 211 7.91 45.77 23.20
CA PHE A 211 7.65 46.53 21.98
C PHE A 211 6.20 46.43 21.55
N ALA A 212 5.67 47.52 20.99
CA ALA A 212 4.33 47.53 20.42
C ALA A 212 4.24 46.55 19.23
N ALA A 213 3.12 45.84 19.10
CA ALA A 213 2.85 44.85 18.04
C ALA A 213 3.18 45.33 16.61
N GLY A 214 2.99 46.63 16.33
CA GLY A 214 3.30 47.20 15.02
C GLY A 214 4.79 47.32 14.66
N LEU A 215 5.69 46.98 15.59
CA LEU A 215 7.15 47.07 15.40
C LEU A 215 7.81 45.73 15.04
N SER A 216 7.08 44.61 15.03
CA SER A 216 7.65 43.28 14.70
C SER A 216 8.32 43.27 13.33
N GLY A 217 9.50 42.63 13.25
CA GLY A 217 10.42 42.65 12.11
C GLY A 217 11.19 43.97 11.93
N GLY A 218 11.05 44.91 12.87
CA GLY A 218 11.64 46.24 12.81
C GLY A 218 13.13 46.28 13.14
N THR A 219 13.83 47.29 12.62
CA THR A 219 15.25 47.56 12.94
C THR A 219 15.42 48.92 13.60
N ILE A 220 16.03 48.93 14.78
CA ILE A 220 16.47 50.10 15.52
C ILE A 220 17.95 50.34 15.21
N ARG A 221 18.25 51.47 14.56
CA ARG A 221 19.61 51.89 14.24
C ARG A 221 20.10 52.93 15.24
N LEU A 222 21.24 52.67 15.89
CA LEU A 222 21.70 53.46 17.04
C LEU A 222 22.42 54.76 16.65
N ALA A 223 21.67 55.73 16.12
CA ALA A 223 22.18 57.03 15.70
C ALA A 223 22.78 57.90 16.82
N LEU A 224 22.43 57.64 18.09
CA LEU A 224 22.89 58.42 19.25
C LEU A 224 23.93 57.67 20.09
N GLY A 225 24.49 56.57 19.58
CA GLY A 225 25.53 55.80 20.24
C GLY A 225 25.00 54.62 21.05
N THR A 226 25.86 54.06 21.91
CA THR A 226 25.53 52.88 22.73
C THR A 226 24.34 53.14 23.68
N LEU A 227 23.51 52.12 23.89
CA LEU A 227 22.47 52.11 24.90
C LEU A 227 23.09 51.71 26.26
N LEU A 228 23.05 52.62 27.22
CA LEU A 228 23.64 52.45 28.55
C LEU A 228 22.58 52.00 29.55
N ILE A 229 22.83 50.88 30.22
CA ILE A 229 21.94 50.27 31.21
C ILE A 229 22.67 50.32 32.56
N SER A 230 22.03 50.94 33.55
CA SER A 230 22.60 51.16 34.88
C SER A 230 21.77 50.58 36.01
N ASP A 231 20.55 50.12 35.75
CA ASP A 231 19.75 49.32 36.68
C ASP A 231 19.41 47.94 36.08
N GLU A 232 18.91 47.03 36.91
CA GLU A 232 18.48 45.71 36.49
C GLU A 232 17.36 45.81 35.45
N LEU A 233 17.54 45.18 34.30
CA LEU A 233 16.66 45.38 33.15
C LEU A 233 16.37 44.08 32.41
N THR A 234 15.11 43.87 32.09
CA THR A 234 14.67 42.88 31.10
C THR A 234 14.22 43.58 29.82
N ILE A 235 14.79 43.19 28.68
CA ILE A 235 14.36 43.62 27.36
C ILE A 235 13.81 42.41 26.62
N ASP A 236 12.51 42.45 26.35
CA ASP A 236 11.79 41.41 25.65
C ASP A 236 11.40 41.91 24.25
N GLY A 237 12.08 41.35 23.25
CA GLY A 237 11.88 41.59 21.85
C GLY A 237 11.08 40.51 21.13
N ASP A 238 10.56 39.51 21.84
CA ASP A 238 9.62 38.51 21.29
C ASP A 238 8.20 39.02 21.51
N ILE A 239 7.68 39.75 20.53
CA ILE A 239 6.43 40.51 20.69
C ILE A 239 5.21 39.58 20.71
N ASN A 240 5.30 38.43 20.04
CA ASN A 240 4.20 37.48 19.89
C ASN A 240 4.36 36.21 20.74
N ASN A 241 5.46 36.08 21.49
CA ASN A 241 5.83 34.91 22.31
C ASN A 241 5.94 33.62 21.48
N ASP A 242 6.43 33.71 20.26
CA ASP A 242 6.65 32.54 19.38
C ASP A 242 8.05 31.94 19.51
N GLY A 243 8.91 32.50 20.37
CA GLY A 243 10.29 32.07 20.56
C GLY A 243 11.24 32.54 19.46
N ALA A 244 10.81 33.50 18.62
CA ALA A 244 11.63 34.14 17.60
C ALA A 244 11.93 35.60 17.93
N PRO A 245 13.09 36.12 17.48
CA PRO A 245 13.41 37.52 17.67
C PRO A 245 12.65 38.42 16.68
N ASP A 246 11.84 39.35 17.17
CA ASP A 246 11.10 40.29 16.31
C ASP A 246 11.85 41.61 16.08
N ILE A 247 12.75 41.99 16.99
CA ILE A 247 13.40 43.30 16.95
C ILE A 247 14.90 43.17 16.68
N THR A 248 15.36 43.88 15.67
CA THR A 248 16.79 44.05 15.40
C THR A 248 17.30 45.35 16.00
N ILE A 249 18.33 45.28 16.84
CA ILE A 249 19.13 46.42 17.29
C ILE A 249 20.47 46.38 16.56
N THR A 250 20.82 47.47 15.88
CA THR A 250 22.09 47.53 15.17
C THR A 250 22.92 48.78 15.47
N GLY A 251 24.23 48.53 15.58
CA GLY A 251 25.26 49.56 15.64
C GLY A 251 25.49 50.26 14.30
N ASP A 252 25.04 49.70 13.18
CA ASP A 252 25.14 50.29 11.84
C ASP A 252 24.15 51.47 11.70
N VAL A 253 24.66 52.67 11.93
CA VAL A 253 23.87 53.90 12.01
C VAL A 253 23.27 54.26 10.65
N ASN A 254 24.02 54.10 9.57
CA ASN A 254 23.61 54.57 8.24
C ASN A 254 22.97 53.48 7.38
N GLY A 255 23.00 52.21 7.81
CA GLY A 255 22.41 51.12 7.04
C GLY A 255 23.19 50.79 5.77
N ASP A 256 24.45 51.21 5.68
CA ASP A 256 25.30 51.07 4.48
C ASP A 256 26.28 49.90 4.57
N ASP A 257 26.31 49.18 5.69
CA ASP A 257 27.03 47.92 5.82
C ASP A 257 26.34 46.80 5.01
N THR A 258 27.09 46.17 4.11
CA THR A 258 26.57 45.08 3.29
C THR A 258 26.50 43.78 4.08
N LEU A 259 25.37 43.05 3.98
CA LEU A 259 25.28 41.67 4.46
C LEU A 259 26.26 40.78 3.70
N VAL A 260 26.83 39.82 4.41
CA VAL A 260 27.65 38.78 3.79
C VAL A 260 26.74 37.88 2.96
N THR A 261 27.12 37.62 1.71
CA THR A 261 26.36 36.78 0.79
C THR A 261 26.02 35.43 1.45
N GLY A 262 24.72 35.15 1.63
CA GLY A 262 24.25 33.93 2.28
C GLY A 262 24.06 34.00 3.81
N SER A 263 24.15 35.19 4.43
CA SER A 263 23.82 35.41 5.84
C SER A 263 22.62 36.36 6.01
N THR A 264 21.81 36.14 7.05
CA THR A 264 20.74 37.05 7.51
C THR A 264 21.25 38.14 8.45
N SER A 265 22.52 38.10 8.86
CA SER A 265 23.12 39.07 9.79
C SER A 265 24.01 40.07 9.05
N ILE A 266 23.95 41.34 9.48
CA ILE A 266 24.89 42.38 9.03
C ILE A 266 26.27 41.93 9.47
N SER A 267 27.22 41.89 8.55
CA SER A 267 28.56 41.50 8.91
C SER A 267 29.59 42.41 8.31
N ASN A 268 30.37 42.94 9.23
CA ASN A 268 31.64 43.58 8.99
C ASN A 268 32.73 42.50 8.85
N ILE A 269 32.73 41.76 7.74
CA ILE A 269 33.93 41.03 7.33
C ILE A 269 34.97 42.05 6.86
N VAL A 270 36.19 41.80 7.32
CA VAL A 270 37.50 42.41 7.00
C VAL A 270 37.73 42.80 5.51
N ALA A 271 36.86 42.42 4.58
CA ALA A 271 36.81 42.95 3.20
C ALA A 271 36.38 44.44 3.13
N SER A 272 35.67 44.97 4.13
CA SER A 272 35.21 46.37 4.18
C SER A 272 36.27 47.36 4.71
N ALA A 273 37.45 46.87 5.14
CA ALA A 273 38.55 47.71 5.64
C ALA A 273 39.10 48.72 4.62
N THR A 274 38.68 48.64 3.36
CA THR A 274 39.17 49.48 2.25
C THR A 274 38.21 50.62 1.86
N ALA A 275 37.01 50.71 2.44
CA ALA A 275 35.98 51.66 2.01
C ALA A 275 35.75 52.86 2.94
N GLY A 276 36.23 52.84 4.20
CA GLY A 276 35.96 53.92 5.16
C GLY A 276 34.50 54.02 5.60
N THR A 277 33.68 53.01 5.29
CA THR A 277 32.25 52.88 5.62
C THR A 277 31.99 52.18 6.96
N ILE A 278 33.04 51.81 7.71
CA ILE A 278 32.97 51.01 8.96
C ILE A 278 33.22 51.82 10.24
N SER A 279 33.14 53.16 10.15
CA SER A 279 33.63 54.07 11.21
C SER A 279 32.55 54.69 12.07
N ASP A 280 31.29 54.50 11.71
CA ASP A 280 30.10 54.99 12.40
C ASP A 280 29.44 53.93 13.28
N ASN A 281 29.87 52.67 13.21
CA ASN A 281 29.35 51.59 14.04
C ASN A 281 29.61 51.85 15.52
N VAL A 282 28.58 51.62 16.34
CA VAL A 282 28.67 51.71 17.80
C VAL A 282 28.29 50.40 18.45
N ARG A 283 28.82 50.13 19.65
CA ARG A 283 28.34 49.01 20.46
C ARG A 283 26.84 49.15 20.71
N ALA A 284 26.11 48.04 20.66
CA ALA A 284 24.67 48.07 20.88
C ALA A 284 24.31 48.34 22.35
N LEU A 285 24.70 47.44 23.25
CA LEU A 285 24.26 47.44 24.65
C LEU A 285 25.47 47.43 25.60
N SER A 286 25.39 48.23 26.66
CA SER A 286 26.37 48.25 27.74
C SER A 286 25.66 48.34 29.10
N SER A 287 25.76 47.29 29.91
CA SER A 287 25.15 47.21 31.23
C SER A 287 26.18 47.16 32.36
N THR A 288 25.90 47.86 33.46
CA THR A 288 26.60 47.70 34.75
C THR A 288 25.82 46.87 35.77
N SER A 289 24.61 46.46 35.42
CA SER A 289 23.65 45.73 36.25
C SER A 289 23.13 44.48 35.53
N ASP A 290 22.40 43.62 36.22
CA ASP A 290 21.91 42.36 35.64
C ASP A 290 20.98 42.66 34.45
N LEU A 291 21.23 41.95 33.34
CA LEU A 291 20.54 42.17 32.08
C LEU A 291 19.93 40.86 31.59
N THR A 292 18.62 40.88 31.35
CA THR A 292 17.91 39.80 30.68
C THR A 292 17.48 40.28 29.28
N ILE A 293 17.79 39.48 28.27
CA ILE A 293 17.39 39.71 26.88
C ILE A 293 16.66 38.48 26.37
N ASN A 294 15.47 38.70 25.80
CA ASN A 294 14.70 37.70 25.09
C ASN A 294 14.34 38.24 23.69
N GLY A 295 14.40 37.42 22.64
CA GLY A 295 13.83 37.79 21.33
C GLY A 295 14.51 38.95 20.60
N LEU A 296 15.83 39.16 20.72
CA LEU A 296 16.53 40.24 19.99
C LEU A 296 17.54 39.73 18.97
N VAL A 297 17.62 40.43 17.84
CA VAL A 297 18.80 40.39 16.94
C VAL A 297 19.71 41.57 17.26
N ILE A 298 20.95 41.32 17.68
CA ILE A 298 21.96 42.33 18.03
C ILE A 298 23.14 42.23 17.07
N THR A 299 23.31 43.24 16.21
CA THR A 299 24.23 43.14 15.07
C THR A 299 24.95 44.45 14.70
N GLY A 300 26.04 44.35 13.94
CA GLY A 300 26.79 45.49 13.42
C GLY A 300 27.48 46.35 14.50
N GLY A 301 27.52 45.88 15.75
CA GLY A 301 28.13 46.60 16.85
C GLY A 301 29.66 46.68 16.76
N ASN A 302 30.23 47.82 17.17
CA ASN A 302 31.69 48.00 17.22
C ASN A 302 32.13 48.68 18.53
N ALA A 303 33.01 48.01 19.28
CA ALA A 303 33.60 48.50 20.52
C ALA A 303 34.94 49.23 20.35
N GLY A 304 35.48 49.31 19.13
CA GLY A 304 36.81 49.82 18.85
C GLY A 304 37.88 49.08 19.67
N GLY A 305 38.64 49.83 20.47
CA GLY A 305 39.64 49.28 21.40
C GLY A 305 39.06 48.59 22.65
N GLY A 306 37.74 48.57 22.81
CA GLY A 306 37.04 48.02 23.98
C GLY A 306 36.68 46.54 23.86
N GLN A 307 35.77 46.09 24.72
CA GLN A 307 35.33 44.70 24.85
C GLN A 307 33.84 44.55 24.61
N GLY A 308 33.34 43.45 24.03
CA GLY A 308 31.89 43.24 23.85
C GLY A 308 31.35 44.15 22.74
N GLY A 309 31.50 43.74 21.48
CA GLY A 309 31.12 44.56 20.32
C GLY A 309 29.61 44.74 20.21
N GLY A 310 28.84 43.68 20.44
CA GLY A 310 27.38 43.74 20.52
C GLY A 310 26.92 44.09 21.92
N ILE A 311 27.26 43.20 22.87
CA ILE A 311 26.82 43.28 24.27
C ILE A 311 28.03 43.34 25.19
N PHE A 312 27.97 44.25 26.14
CA PHE A 312 28.84 44.24 27.31
C PHE A 312 28.00 44.30 28.57
N SER A 313 28.18 43.34 29.48
CA SER A 313 27.65 43.38 30.83
C SER A 313 28.81 43.25 31.83
N ASP A 314 28.89 44.16 32.80
CA ASP A 314 29.77 44.00 33.97
C ASP A 314 29.15 43.12 35.07
N ALA A 315 27.85 42.84 34.99
CA ALA A 315 27.10 41.99 35.90
C ALA A 315 26.68 40.68 35.20
N ASN A 316 25.57 40.06 35.64
CA ASN A 316 25.05 38.86 34.99
C ASN A 316 24.39 39.18 33.65
N LEU A 317 24.29 38.17 32.79
CA LEU A 317 23.58 38.24 31.51
C LEU A 317 22.78 36.95 31.30
N ASP A 318 21.47 37.10 31.16
CA ASP A 318 20.59 36.03 30.68
C ASP A 318 20.13 36.38 29.26
N LEU A 319 20.45 35.53 28.29
CA LEU A 319 20.16 35.73 26.87
C LEU A 319 19.39 34.53 26.33
N SER A 320 18.20 34.75 25.80
CA SER A 320 17.37 33.68 25.23
C SER A 320 16.70 34.08 23.91
N HIS A 321 16.41 33.10 23.04
CA HIS A 321 15.67 33.31 21.78
C HIS A 321 16.26 34.44 20.92
N SER A 322 17.58 34.62 20.96
CA SER A 322 18.25 35.81 20.46
C SER A 322 19.39 35.48 19.51
N VAL A 323 19.72 36.44 18.64
CA VAL A 323 20.84 36.34 17.69
C VAL A 323 21.84 37.46 17.97
N VAL A 324 23.09 37.13 18.28
CA VAL A 324 24.18 38.12 18.40
C VAL A 324 25.18 37.88 17.29
N ALA A 325 25.18 38.73 16.26
CA ALA A 325 25.91 38.43 15.05
C ALA A 325 26.64 39.60 14.39
N GLY A 326 27.81 39.31 13.81
CA GLY A 326 28.55 40.28 13.00
C GLY A 326 29.11 41.49 13.79
N ASN A 327 29.27 41.35 15.10
CA ASN A 327 29.79 42.40 15.96
C ASN A 327 31.32 42.33 16.09
N THR A 328 31.95 43.48 16.36
CA THR A 328 33.41 43.63 16.36
C THR A 328 33.95 44.33 17.61
N ALA A 329 35.09 43.87 18.12
CA ALA A 329 35.76 44.47 19.27
C ALA A 329 37.27 44.19 19.30
N PHE A 330 37.98 44.79 20.25
CA PHE A 330 39.37 44.39 20.53
C PHE A 330 39.42 43.04 21.27
N HIS A 331 38.50 42.83 22.22
CA HIS A 331 38.23 41.55 22.88
C HIS A 331 36.74 41.24 22.87
N TYR A 332 36.35 39.97 22.77
CA TYR A 332 34.97 39.52 22.95
C TYR A 332 34.05 40.19 21.93
N GLY A 333 34.20 39.80 20.65
CA GLY A 333 33.58 40.46 19.51
C GLY A 333 32.06 40.56 19.63
N GLY A 334 31.39 39.47 20.03
CA GLY A 334 29.95 39.44 20.25
C GLY A 334 29.57 39.94 21.65
N VAL A 335 29.85 39.11 22.65
CA VAL A 335 29.35 39.26 24.01
C VAL A 335 30.49 39.23 25.02
N ARG A 336 30.54 40.20 25.93
CA ARG A 336 31.40 40.19 27.12
C ARG A 336 30.55 40.24 28.38
N VAL A 337 30.77 39.29 29.31
CA VAL A 337 30.08 39.24 30.61
C VAL A 337 31.08 39.19 31.77
N GLY A 338 30.84 40.02 32.79
CA GLY A 338 31.65 40.11 34.01
C GLY A 338 31.20 39.15 35.11
N GLY A 339 29.88 39.00 35.27
CA GLY A 339 29.23 38.02 36.13
C GLY A 339 29.01 36.67 35.44
N VAL A 340 27.93 35.99 35.81
CA VAL A 340 27.49 34.72 35.19
C VAL A 340 26.74 35.03 33.90
N ALA A 341 27.02 34.24 32.87
CA ALA A 341 26.30 34.30 31.61
C ALA A 341 25.48 33.02 31.40
N THR A 342 24.16 33.15 31.27
CA THR A 342 23.25 32.08 30.88
C THR A 342 22.72 32.36 29.48
N ILE A 343 23.08 31.54 28.51
CA ILE A 343 22.67 31.71 27.12
C ILE A 343 21.92 30.45 26.70
N ALA A 344 20.66 30.63 26.31
CA ALA A 344 19.75 29.55 25.95
C ALA A 344 19.11 29.82 24.58
N ASP A 345 18.85 28.78 23.78
CA ASP A 345 18.02 28.86 22.56
C ASP A 345 18.40 30.08 21.69
N SER A 346 19.71 30.27 21.46
CA SER A 346 20.27 31.49 20.87
C SER A 346 21.38 31.17 19.88
N THR A 347 21.65 32.13 19.00
CA THR A 347 22.70 32.00 17.97
C THR A 347 23.72 33.12 18.08
N ILE A 348 25.00 32.76 18.24
CA ILE A 348 26.11 33.71 18.34
C ILE A 348 27.04 33.48 17.14
N SER A 349 27.04 34.39 16.16
CA SER A 349 27.70 34.11 14.88
C SER A 349 28.46 35.26 14.23
N GLY A 350 29.51 34.95 13.47
CA GLY A 350 30.20 35.95 12.66
C GLY A 350 30.85 37.10 13.44
N ASN A 351 31.02 36.98 14.75
CA ASN A 351 31.58 38.03 15.58
C ASN A 351 33.11 37.98 15.56
N VAL A 352 33.75 39.16 15.59
CA VAL A 352 35.21 39.29 15.37
C VAL A 352 35.88 40.05 16.53
N ALA A 353 36.94 39.47 17.06
CA ALA A 353 37.81 40.12 18.03
C ALA A 353 39.26 40.22 17.53
N ALA A 354 39.91 41.35 17.78
CA ALA A 354 41.32 41.53 17.42
C ALA A 354 42.27 40.60 18.20
N GLN A 355 41.95 40.25 19.46
CA GLN A 355 42.81 39.39 20.29
C GLN A 355 42.11 38.14 20.85
N PHE A 356 41.06 38.29 21.66
CA PHE A 356 40.51 37.19 22.46
C PHE A 356 39.01 37.09 22.27
N GLY A 357 38.45 35.88 22.12
CA GLY A 357 37.00 35.64 22.12
C GLY A 357 36.28 36.29 20.95
N GLY A 358 36.15 35.60 19.81
CA GLY A 358 35.35 36.14 18.70
C GLY A 358 33.89 36.27 19.09
N GLY A 359 33.29 35.20 19.61
CA GLY A 359 31.88 35.13 19.99
C GLY A 359 31.62 35.65 21.40
N ILE A 360 32.00 34.86 22.42
CA ILE A 360 31.61 35.07 23.82
C ILE A 360 32.83 35.08 24.74
N GLY A 361 32.86 36.03 25.67
CA GLY A 361 33.84 36.11 26.74
C GLY A 361 33.19 36.24 28.12
N GLY A 362 33.44 35.27 28.99
CA GLY A 362 33.08 35.33 30.41
C GLY A 362 34.30 35.61 31.30
N LEU A 363 34.08 36.27 32.44
CA LEU A 363 35.09 36.34 33.52
C LEU A 363 34.85 35.31 34.62
N THR A 364 33.61 34.83 34.78
CA THR A 364 33.23 33.82 35.79
C THR A 364 32.65 32.57 35.12
N GLU A 365 31.38 32.24 35.31
CA GLU A 365 30.73 31.07 34.73
C GLU A 365 30.02 31.41 33.41
N LEU A 366 30.10 30.51 32.45
CA LEU A 366 29.39 30.59 31.16
C LEU A 366 28.60 29.31 30.93
N ASN A 367 27.28 29.43 30.83
CA ASN A 367 26.34 28.35 30.62
C ASN A 367 25.68 28.50 29.24
N LEU A 368 25.88 27.52 28.36
CA LEU A 368 25.31 27.45 27.02
C LEU A 368 24.36 26.25 26.93
N THR A 369 23.08 26.48 26.62
CA THR A 369 22.09 25.42 26.41
C THR A 369 21.36 25.64 25.09
N ASN A 370 21.28 24.64 24.20
CA ASN A 370 20.63 24.82 22.89
C ASN A 370 21.18 26.03 22.11
N VAL A 371 22.50 26.27 22.18
CA VAL A 371 23.13 27.43 21.52
C VAL A 371 23.85 26.98 20.25
N THR A 372 23.71 27.78 19.18
CA THR A 372 24.59 27.66 18.01
C THR A 372 25.65 28.75 18.02
N VAL A 373 26.93 28.39 18.18
CA VAL A 373 28.08 29.31 18.12
C VAL A 373 28.85 29.07 16.82
N SER A 374 28.72 29.97 15.84
CA SER A 374 29.26 29.71 14.50
C SER A 374 30.02 30.85 13.83
N GLY A 375 31.16 30.55 13.20
CA GLY A 375 31.85 31.53 12.36
C GLY A 375 32.44 32.72 13.13
N ASN A 376 32.71 32.58 14.41
CA ASN A 376 33.32 33.65 15.20
C ASN A 376 34.86 33.60 15.09
N SER A 377 35.52 34.76 15.09
CA SER A 377 36.96 34.88 14.84
C SER A 377 37.69 35.69 15.90
N ALA A 378 38.83 35.19 16.37
CA ALA A 378 39.74 35.92 17.24
C ALA A 378 41.17 35.93 16.70
N GLY A 379 41.85 37.09 16.73
CA GLY A 379 43.22 37.21 16.24
C GLY A 379 44.26 36.42 17.05
N THR A 380 43.99 36.03 18.30
CA THR A 380 44.97 35.32 19.15
C THR A 380 44.42 34.06 19.83
N PHE A 381 43.41 34.17 20.71
CA PHE A 381 42.87 33.01 21.44
C PHE A 381 41.34 32.91 21.35
N TYR A 382 40.83 31.68 21.17
CA TYR A 382 39.41 31.26 21.16
C TYR A 382 38.48 32.10 20.28
N GLY A 383 38.09 31.52 19.14
CA GLY A 383 37.16 32.13 18.20
C GLY A 383 35.73 32.08 18.73
N GLY A 384 35.30 30.93 19.25
CA GLY A 384 33.92 30.68 19.68
C GLY A 384 33.61 31.30 21.03
N ALA A 385 33.80 30.54 22.12
CA ALA A 385 33.46 30.96 23.47
C ALA A 385 34.60 30.67 24.45
N GLY A 386 34.79 31.55 25.44
CA GLY A 386 35.74 31.26 26.51
C GLY A 386 35.49 32.03 27.78
N THR A 387 35.93 31.45 28.90
CA THR A 387 35.81 32.08 30.22
C THR A 387 36.98 31.73 31.15
N ASN A 388 37.20 32.53 32.19
CA ASN A 388 38.19 32.23 33.23
C ASN A 388 37.65 31.30 34.34
N GLY A 389 36.33 31.18 34.51
CA GLY A 389 35.69 30.21 35.39
C GLY A 389 35.22 28.97 34.64
N ASP A 390 34.13 28.36 35.09
CA ASP A 390 33.59 27.13 34.49
C ASP A 390 32.78 27.43 33.22
N LEU A 391 32.89 26.54 32.22
CA LEU A 391 32.16 26.59 30.96
C LEU A 391 31.31 25.32 30.84
N ASN A 392 29.99 25.48 30.94
CA ASN A 392 29.05 24.38 30.79
C ASN A 392 28.33 24.50 29.44
N VAL A 393 28.38 23.44 28.64
CA VAL A 393 27.81 23.39 27.30
C VAL A 393 26.89 22.17 27.20
N LEU A 394 25.60 22.43 26.98
CA LEU A 394 24.54 21.43 26.92
C LEU A 394 23.80 21.55 25.59
N ASN A 395 23.63 20.43 24.87
CA ASN A 395 22.92 20.37 23.58
C ASN A 395 23.21 21.56 22.66
N SER A 396 24.48 21.89 22.50
CA SER A 396 24.88 23.05 21.72
C SER A 396 25.77 22.65 20.55
N THR A 397 25.71 23.43 19.48
CA THR A 397 26.51 23.22 18.27
C THR A 397 27.50 24.37 18.10
N ILE A 398 28.79 24.07 18.18
CA ILE A 398 29.89 25.02 18.03
C ILE A 398 30.67 24.65 16.77
N THR A 399 30.64 25.47 15.72
CA THR A 399 31.28 25.13 14.43
C THR A 399 31.80 26.32 13.63
N GLY A 400 32.89 26.15 12.88
CA GLY A 400 33.42 27.19 11.98
C GLY A 400 34.09 28.37 12.69
N ASN A 401 34.35 28.26 13.99
CA ASN A 401 35.03 29.31 14.76
C ASN A 401 36.55 29.19 14.61
N ILE A 402 37.25 30.33 14.56
CA ILE A 402 38.70 30.36 14.29
C ILE A 402 39.46 31.26 15.26
N ALA A 403 40.66 30.83 15.69
CA ALA A 403 41.56 31.64 16.50
C ALA A 403 42.99 31.66 15.93
N GLY A 404 43.74 32.75 16.12
CA GLY A 404 45.09 32.88 15.56
C GLY A 404 46.11 31.83 16.03
N THR A 405 46.16 31.55 17.33
CA THR A 405 47.26 30.73 17.92
C THR A 405 46.81 29.65 18.91
N ALA A 406 45.53 29.62 19.27
CA ALA A 406 44.97 28.66 20.22
C ALA A 406 43.76 27.95 19.62
N VAL A 407 42.96 27.30 20.46
CA VAL A 407 41.71 26.64 20.09
C VAL A 407 40.77 27.60 19.37
N GLY A 408 40.17 27.21 18.25
CA GLY A 408 39.15 28.00 17.56
C GLY A 408 37.77 27.91 18.23
N GLY A 409 37.44 26.76 18.83
CA GLY A 409 36.15 26.45 19.42
C GLY A 409 35.98 27.08 20.82
N ILE A 410 36.13 26.27 21.86
CA ILE A 410 35.86 26.68 23.24
C ILE A 410 37.03 26.52 24.21
N VAL A 411 37.09 27.37 25.25
CA VAL A 411 38.15 27.29 26.25
C VAL A 411 37.73 27.74 27.66
N ALA A 412 38.28 27.09 28.68
CA ALA A 412 38.28 27.58 30.06
C ALA A 412 39.69 27.50 30.68
N PRO A 413 40.55 28.52 30.55
CA PRO A 413 41.94 28.44 31.00
C PRO A 413 42.11 28.38 32.53
N GLY A 414 41.09 28.76 33.30
CA GLY A 414 41.12 28.75 34.77
C GLY A 414 40.03 27.90 35.44
N GLY A 415 39.06 27.39 34.66
CA GLY A 415 37.96 26.56 35.15
C GLY A 415 37.75 25.32 34.31
N THR A 416 36.71 24.57 34.64
CA THR A 416 36.36 23.28 34.02
C THR A 416 35.51 23.51 32.78
N VAL A 417 35.77 22.76 31.71
CA VAL A 417 34.82 22.67 30.59
C VAL A 417 33.98 21.41 30.80
N THR A 418 32.66 21.56 30.87
CA THR A 418 31.70 20.45 30.91
C THR A 418 30.92 20.41 29.60
N LEU A 419 31.04 19.32 28.85
CA LEU A 419 30.32 19.07 27.61
C LEU A 419 29.27 17.98 27.84
N THR A 420 28.02 18.31 27.50
CA THR A 420 26.89 17.40 27.62
C THR A 420 26.07 17.39 26.34
N ASN A 421 25.94 16.23 25.71
CA ASN A 421 25.12 16.04 24.50
C ASN A 421 25.42 17.05 23.38
N SER A 422 26.66 17.49 23.23
CA SER A 422 27.02 18.65 22.39
C SER A 422 27.95 18.31 21.24
N ILE A 423 27.95 19.18 20.22
CA ILE A 423 28.80 19.08 19.03
C ILE A 423 29.75 20.28 19.02
N VAL A 424 31.05 20.00 19.04
CA VAL A 424 32.12 20.97 18.80
C VAL A 424 32.91 20.45 17.59
N LEU A 425 32.70 21.03 16.41
CA LEU A 425 33.27 20.46 15.18
C LEU A 425 33.66 21.53 14.15
N GLY A 426 34.86 21.44 13.58
CA GLY A 426 35.33 22.37 12.54
C GLY A 426 35.75 23.72 13.10
N ASN A 427 36.47 23.74 14.22
CA ASN A 427 36.88 24.96 14.91
C ASN A 427 38.42 25.11 15.03
N PRO A 428 39.13 25.28 13.90
CA PRO A 428 40.58 25.23 13.87
C PRO A 428 41.26 26.50 14.40
N ALA A 429 42.54 26.38 14.71
CA ALA A 429 43.46 27.50 14.78
C ALA A 429 43.88 27.93 13.36
N ILE A 430 44.17 29.21 13.14
CA ILE A 430 44.65 29.72 11.86
C ILE A 430 45.91 28.97 11.43
N GLY A 431 45.88 28.34 10.25
CA GLY A 431 46.99 27.59 9.69
C GLY A 431 47.23 26.21 10.33
N ASN A 432 46.39 25.78 11.28
CA ASN A 432 46.44 24.44 11.85
C ASN A 432 45.04 23.83 11.95
N ILE A 433 44.63 23.13 10.90
CA ILE A 433 43.33 22.45 10.81
C ILE A 433 43.18 21.27 11.79
N ASN A 434 44.26 20.81 12.42
CA ASN A 434 44.28 19.71 13.39
C ASN A 434 44.48 20.22 14.83
N SER A 435 44.26 21.51 15.09
CA SER A 435 44.30 22.02 16.46
C SER A 435 43.16 21.45 17.29
N SER A 436 43.38 21.27 18.60
CA SER A 436 42.29 20.97 19.52
C SER A 436 41.17 22.01 19.42
N GLU A 437 39.92 21.55 19.48
CA GLU A 437 38.72 22.39 19.38
C GLU A 437 38.13 22.77 20.74
N VAL A 438 38.59 22.10 21.79
CA VAL A 438 38.27 22.34 23.19
C VAL A 438 39.57 22.40 23.98
N ALA A 439 39.71 23.36 24.91
CA ALA A 439 40.82 23.36 25.85
C ALA A 439 40.42 23.82 27.26
N SER A 440 41.09 23.25 28.26
CA SER A 440 41.07 23.72 29.64
C SER A 440 42.40 23.36 30.31
N THR A 441 42.75 24.10 31.37
CA THR A 441 43.85 23.68 32.26
C THR A 441 43.40 22.68 33.32
N ASN A 442 42.10 22.67 33.64
CA ASN A 442 41.45 21.63 34.43
C ASN A 442 41.01 20.47 33.51
N PRO A 443 40.72 19.29 34.06
CA PRO A 443 40.17 18.18 33.27
C PRO A 443 38.86 18.61 32.59
N ILE A 444 38.72 18.32 31.30
CA ILE A 444 37.45 18.46 30.59
C ILE A 444 36.53 17.32 31.04
N VAL A 445 35.29 17.66 31.39
CA VAL A 445 34.26 16.71 31.82
C VAL A 445 33.30 16.47 30.67
N TYR A 446 33.12 15.22 30.29
CA TYR A 446 32.13 14.80 29.31
C TYR A 446 31.01 14.04 30.02
N THR A 447 29.76 14.43 29.76
CA THR A 447 28.59 13.67 30.19
C THR A 447 27.68 13.40 28.99
N GLY A 448 27.05 12.22 28.94
CA GLY A 448 26.39 11.76 27.70
C GLY A 448 27.39 11.54 26.56
N LEU A 449 26.89 11.44 25.33
CA LEU A 449 27.74 11.45 24.13
C LEU A 449 28.03 12.88 23.71
N ASN A 450 29.20 13.09 23.12
CA ASN A 450 29.60 14.36 22.54
C ASN A 450 30.41 14.08 21.28
N ILE A 451 30.40 15.03 20.35
CA ILE A 451 31.26 15.00 19.15
C ILE A 451 32.22 16.18 19.27
N VAL A 452 33.52 15.89 19.31
CA VAL A 452 34.59 16.91 19.33
C VAL A 452 35.61 16.55 18.27
N GLY A 453 35.90 17.46 17.33
CA GLY A 453 36.95 17.25 16.33
C GLY A 453 36.66 16.19 15.24
N VAL A 454 37.51 16.19 14.21
CA VAL A 454 37.51 15.21 13.10
C VAL A 454 38.71 14.26 13.18
N GLY A 455 38.62 13.08 12.54
CA GLY A 455 39.55 11.93 12.62
C GLY A 455 41.07 12.10 12.38
N SER A 456 41.61 13.32 12.34
CA SER A 456 43.03 13.61 12.58
C SER A 456 43.35 14.02 14.03
N ASP A 457 42.32 14.23 14.87
CA ASP A 457 42.47 14.32 16.33
C ASP A 457 42.74 12.92 16.89
N THR A 458 44.02 12.62 17.11
CA THR A 458 44.48 11.30 17.57
C THR A 458 44.40 11.11 19.09
N ASN A 459 43.81 12.04 19.83
CA ASN A 459 43.75 11.93 21.28
C ASN A 459 42.62 11.00 21.73
N ALA A 460 42.80 9.69 21.55
CA ALA A 460 41.86 8.63 21.96
C ALA A 460 41.61 8.50 23.48
N SER A 461 41.95 9.53 24.28
CA SER A 461 41.93 9.53 25.75
C SER A 461 40.70 10.21 26.34
N ASP A 462 39.83 10.81 25.53
CA ASP A 462 38.74 11.68 25.96
C ASP A 462 37.35 11.04 25.95
N GLY A 463 37.20 9.82 25.40
CA GLY A 463 35.90 9.13 25.35
C GLY A 463 34.90 9.75 24.38
N VAL A 464 35.37 10.57 23.43
CA VAL A 464 34.58 11.31 22.45
C VAL A 464 34.52 10.54 21.12
N ILE A 465 33.38 10.60 20.41
CA ILE A 465 33.30 10.14 19.02
C ILE A 465 33.92 11.23 18.14
N ASN A 466 35.15 11.01 17.67
CA ASN A 466 35.69 11.84 16.59
C ASN A 466 34.87 11.55 15.33
N ALA A 467 34.25 12.58 14.76
CA ALA A 467 33.56 12.42 13.50
C ALA A 467 34.56 12.03 12.41
N SER A 468 34.17 11.13 11.50
CA SER A 468 35.01 10.78 10.35
C SER A 468 35.28 12.00 9.46
N SER A 469 34.32 12.92 9.40
CA SER A 469 34.35 14.15 8.61
C SER A 469 33.18 15.07 8.99
N LEU A 470 33.20 16.33 8.54
CA LEU A 470 32.13 17.30 8.78
C LEU A 470 30.79 16.87 8.16
N ASP A 471 30.83 16.31 6.96
CA ASP A 471 29.67 15.85 6.18
C ASP A 471 29.06 14.54 6.71
N ALA A 472 29.76 13.84 7.62
CA ALA A 472 29.17 12.73 8.36
C ALA A 472 28.21 13.20 9.46
N VAL A 473 28.28 14.48 9.87
CA VAL A 473 27.50 15.06 10.96
C VAL A 473 26.52 16.12 10.47
N PHE A 474 26.97 17.05 9.61
CA PHE A 474 26.18 18.18 9.14
C PHE A 474 25.59 17.94 7.75
N ALA A 475 24.32 18.33 7.55
CA ALA A 475 23.62 18.18 6.27
C ALA A 475 24.27 18.96 5.13
N SER A 476 24.87 20.11 5.46
CA SER A 476 25.56 20.96 4.51
C SER A 476 26.87 21.45 5.11
N VAL A 477 27.94 21.34 4.33
CA VAL A 477 29.29 21.75 4.71
C VAL A 477 29.83 22.69 3.64
N ALA A 478 30.20 23.89 4.05
CA ALA A 478 30.77 24.90 3.18
C ALA A 478 31.81 25.75 3.92
N LEU A 479 32.56 26.56 3.16
CA LEU A 479 33.39 27.59 3.78
C LEU A 479 32.47 28.57 4.50
N ASN A 480 32.63 28.67 5.81
CA ASN A 480 31.93 29.64 6.63
C ASN A 480 32.20 31.02 6.05
N PRO A 481 31.16 31.81 5.80
CA PRO A 481 31.34 33.02 5.04
C PRO A 481 32.11 34.09 5.85
N PHE A 482 32.10 34.02 7.19
CA PHE A 482 32.83 34.93 8.09
C PHE A 482 34.30 34.57 8.29
N THR A 483 34.60 33.29 8.48
CA THR A 483 35.96 32.83 8.84
C THR A 483 36.71 32.20 7.68
N GLY A 484 36.03 31.81 6.61
CA GLY A 484 36.60 31.03 5.50
C GLY A 484 36.97 29.61 5.89
N VAL A 485 36.50 29.11 7.04
CA VAL A 485 36.75 27.74 7.52
C VAL A 485 35.67 26.79 7.02
N LEU A 486 36.05 25.60 6.54
CA LEU A 486 35.08 24.56 6.20
C LEU A 486 34.35 24.09 7.47
N SER A 487 33.02 24.21 7.51
CA SER A 487 32.19 23.92 8.69
C SER A 487 30.75 23.60 8.31
N GLY A 488 29.94 23.19 9.29
CA GLY A 488 28.49 23.09 9.10
C GLY A 488 27.88 24.45 8.73
N VAL A 489 26.96 24.45 7.77
CA VAL A 489 26.33 25.69 7.30
C VAL A 489 25.26 26.15 8.28
N LEU A 490 25.44 27.37 8.80
CA LEU A 490 24.40 28.07 9.57
C LEU A 490 23.30 28.54 8.61
N ALA A 491 22.07 28.13 8.85
CA ALA A 491 20.92 28.44 8.01
C ALA A 491 19.64 28.57 8.83
N ASP A 492 18.59 29.09 8.20
CA ASP A 492 17.23 28.96 8.71
C ASP A 492 16.75 27.52 8.45
N ASN A 493 16.69 26.72 9.51
CA ASN A 493 16.25 25.33 9.46
C ASN A 493 14.88 25.13 10.13
N GLY A 494 13.98 26.12 10.05
CA GLY A 494 12.62 26.00 10.58
C GLY A 494 12.55 26.22 12.09
N GLY A 495 12.68 27.48 12.50
CA GLY A 495 12.55 27.95 13.88
C GLY A 495 12.79 29.45 13.98
N GLY A 496 12.74 30.02 15.19
CA GLY A 496 12.95 31.46 15.41
C GLY A 496 14.39 31.94 15.20
N ILE A 497 15.37 31.04 15.33
CA ILE A 497 16.80 31.37 15.21
C ILE A 497 17.54 30.45 14.22
N PRO A 498 18.61 30.94 13.55
CA PRO A 498 19.41 30.11 12.65
C PRO A 498 20.18 29.03 13.41
N THR A 499 20.21 27.81 12.88
CA THR A 499 20.92 26.66 13.45
C THR A 499 21.76 25.94 12.39
N VAL A 500 22.41 24.84 12.74
CA VAL A 500 23.16 23.98 11.81
C VAL A 500 22.49 22.62 11.76
N ALA A 501 21.90 22.27 10.62
CA ALA A 501 21.18 21.01 10.44
C ALA A 501 22.11 19.79 10.41
N LEU A 502 21.63 18.68 10.98
CA LEU A 502 22.31 17.39 10.97
C LEU A 502 22.05 16.64 9.66
N ALA A 503 23.05 15.89 9.19
CA ALA A 503 22.91 15.06 8.00
C ALA A 503 21.89 13.94 8.25
N PRO A 504 20.84 13.81 7.40
CA PRO A 504 19.82 12.76 7.56
C PRO A 504 20.35 11.42 7.06
N SER A 505 21.26 10.82 7.82
CA SER A 505 21.91 9.56 7.48
C SER A 505 21.88 8.60 8.65
N ALA A 506 21.52 7.34 8.41
CA ALA A 506 21.55 6.26 9.39
C ALA A 506 22.92 6.03 10.06
N THR A 507 24.00 6.56 9.48
CA THR A 507 25.35 6.47 10.05
C THR A 507 25.81 7.73 10.76
N ASN A 508 24.96 8.78 10.83
CA ASN A 508 25.32 10.02 11.50
C ASN A 508 25.42 9.77 13.01
N PRO A 509 26.60 9.98 13.63
CA PRO A 509 26.81 9.70 15.05
C PRO A 509 26.11 10.69 15.99
N ALA A 510 25.54 11.77 15.46
CA ALA A 510 24.78 12.75 16.24
C ALA A 510 23.31 12.37 16.43
N LEU A 511 22.77 11.49 15.58
CA LEU A 511 21.35 11.16 15.59
C LEU A 511 20.99 10.20 16.72
N ASP A 512 19.94 10.51 17.48
CA ASP A 512 19.47 9.77 18.66
C ASP A 512 20.59 9.39 19.64
N ALA A 513 21.52 10.30 19.86
CA ALA A 513 22.76 10.04 20.60
C ALA A 513 22.86 10.76 21.95
N SER A 514 21.94 11.65 22.28
CA SER A 514 21.92 12.32 23.58
C SER A 514 21.55 11.38 24.74
N ASN A 515 21.77 11.84 25.97
CA ASN A 515 21.24 11.21 27.18
C ASN A 515 20.03 11.99 27.74
N THR A 516 19.48 11.53 28.87
CA THR A 516 18.32 12.12 29.55
C THR A 516 18.53 13.54 30.10
N SER A 517 19.74 14.09 30.06
CA SER A 517 20.00 15.48 30.46
C SER A 517 19.65 16.49 29.36
N ALA A 518 19.25 16.03 28.18
CA ALA A 518 18.78 16.90 27.11
C ALA A 518 17.48 17.65 27.52
N PRO A 519 17.33 18.95 27.19
CA PRO A 519 16.06 19.67 27.37
C PRO A 519 14.91 19.02 26.59
N ALA A 520 13.67 19.47 26.78
CA ALA A 520 12.49 18.92 26.08
C ALA A 520 12.35 19.36 24.61
N THR A 521 12.85 20.55 24.28
CA THR A 521 12.93 21.10 22.91
C THR A 521 14.36 21.49 22.51
N ASP A 522 14.66 21.49 21.22
CA ASP A 522 15.90 22.03 20.66
C ASP A 522 15.86 23.58 20.59
N ALA A 523 16.90 24.18 20.00
CA ALA A 523 17.04 25.64 19.92
C ALA A 523 15.95 26.33 19.08
N ARG A 524 15.18 25.57 18.30
CA ARG A 524 14.07 26.07 17.47
C ARG A 524 12.72 25.92 18.16
N GLY A 525 12.67 25.32 19.35
CA GLY A 525 11.45 24.91 20.02
C GLY A 525 10.88 23.58 19.52
N VAL A 526 11.61 22.84 18.69
CA VAL A 526 11.17 21.54 18.15
C VAL A 526 11.36 20.47 19.23
N SER A 527 10.31 19.69 19.49
CA SER A 527 10.33 18.62 20.49
C SER A 527 11.20 17.44 20.05
N ALA A 528 11.70 16.69 21.03
CA ALA A 528 12.43 15.44 20.80
C ALA A 528 11.71 14.51 19.83
N PHE A 529 12.47 13.96 18.88
CA PHE A 529 11.98 13.06 17.85
C PHE A 529 12.94 11.88 17.70
N ASP A 530 12.46 10.69 18.09
CA ASP A 530 13.19 9.43 17.97
C ASP A 530 13.14 8.94 16.51
N ILE A 531 14.30 8.81 15.86
CA ILE A 531 14.40 8.36 14.48
C ILE A 531 14.45 6.83 14.45
N GLU A 532 13.32 6.21 14.11
CA GLU A 532 13.16 4.75 14.14
C GLU A 532 14.29 4.01 13.39
N GLY A 533 15.04 3.18 14.11
CA GLY A 533 16.10 2.34 13.55
C GLY A 533 17.50 2.98 13.54
N ILE A 534 17.60 4.27 13.84
CA ILE A 534 18.83 4.89 14.36
C ILE A 534 18.80 4.75 15.89
N GLY A 535 19.96 4.67 16.54
CA GLY A 535 19.97 4.79 17.99
C GLY A 535 21.35 4.76 18.62
N ALA A 536 21.47 5.39 19.79
CA ALA A 536 22.48 5.06 20.78
C ALA A 536 21.87 4.34 21.99
N THR A 537 22.31 3.09 22.20
CA THR A 537 22.23 2.31 23.47
C THR A 537 20.98 2.50 24.35
N GLY A 538 19.89 1.85 23.97
CA GLY A 538 18.76 1.58 24.86
C GLY A 538 17.55 2.41 24.49
N SER A 539 16.54 1.72 23.96
CA SER A 539 15.23 2.24 23.58
C SER A 539 14.50 2.93 24.75
N VAL A 540 14.89 4.17 25.03
CA VAL A 540 14.16 5.13 25.85
C VAL A 540 13.43 6.05 24.85
N PRO A 541 12.09 6.03 24.80
CA PRO A 541 11.35 6.94 23.93
C PRO A 541 11.73 8.41 24.23
N GLY A 542 12.04 9.19 23.18
CA GLY A 542 12.38 10.61 23.30
C GLY A 542 13.86 10.91 23.56
N ILE A 543 14.77 10.03 23.11
CA ILE A 543 16.19 10.40 22.97
C ILE A 543 16.29 11.50 21.91
N ARG A 544 17.14 12.48 22.16
CA ARG A 544 17.41 13.63 21.27
C ARG A 544 18.65 13.41 20.45
N ASP A 545 18.76 14.16 19.37
CA ASP A 545 20.03 14.33 18.68
C ASP A 545 21.04 15.13 19.53
N LEU A 546 22.32 14.99 19.19
CA LEU A 546 23.36 15.84 19.77
C LEU A 546 23.31 17.25 19.17
N GLY A 547 23.57 18.23 20.03
CA GLY A 547 23.70 19.63 19.61
C GLY A 547 22.36 20.38 19.61
N ALA A 548 22.38 21.56 18.99
CA ALA A 548 21.28 22.54 19.06
C ALA A 548 20.12 22.27 18.09
N TYR A 549 20.20 21.20 17.29
CA TYR A 549 19.26 20.89 16.21
C TYR A 549 18.75 19.46 16.36
N GLU A 550 17.42 19.32 16.36
CA GLU A 550 16.74 18.04 16.28
C GLU A 550 16.29 17.71 14.85
N LEU A 551 16.76 16.60 14.28
CA LEU A 551 16.31 16.16 12.97
C LEU A 551 14.93 15.50 13.04
N VAL A 552 13.94 16.14 12.43
CA VAL A 552 12.59 15.58 12.24
C VAL A 552 12.39 15.23 10.77
N ALA A 553 13.22 14.33 10.25
CA ALA A 553 13.14 13.91 8.86
C ALA A 553 11.82 13.17 8.58
N GLN A 554 11.21 13.44 7.43
CA GLN A 554 9.96 12.88 6.97
C GLN A 554 10.22 11.72 6.01
N PRO A 555 9.36 10.68 6.00
CA PRO A 555 9.49 9.60 5.04
C PRO A 555 9.12 10.05 3.62
N PRO A 556 9.73 9.46 2.58
CA PRO A 556 9.44 9.80 1.19
C PRO A 556 7.99 9.51 0.83
N VAL A 557 7.36 10.36 0.03
CA VAL A 557 5.95 10.22 -0.37
C VAL A 557 5.87 9.85 -1.85
N ILE A 558 5.21 8.73 -2.18
CA ILE A 558 4.94 8.32 -3.56
C ILE A 558 3.79 9.17 -4.13
N THR A 559 4.11 10.12 -5.02
CA THR A 559 3.21 11.18 -5.48
C THR A 559 2.38 10.83 -6.69
N ASP A 560 2.97 10.19 -7.71
CA ASP A 560 2.28 9.89 -8.97
C ASP A 560 2.33 8.40 -9.30
N LEU A 561 1.14 7.83 -9.52
CA LEU A 561 0.98 6.59 -10.26
C LEU A 561 0.43 6.94 -11.64
N PRO A 562 1.21 6.76 -12.72
CA PRO A 562 0.63 6.89 -14.05
C PRO A 562 -0.41 5.78 -14.24
N ALA A 563 -1.66 6.18 -14.48
CA ALA A 563 -2.73 5.27 -14.84
C ALA A 563 -2.88 5.22 -16.38
N PRO A 564 -3.08 4.02 -16.96
CA PRO A 564 -3.19 2.71 -16.30
C PRO A 564 -1.86 1.94 -16.21
N LEU A 565 -1.65 1.25 -15.07
CA LEU A 565 -0.68 0.15 -14.93
C LEU A 565 -1.30 -1.11 -15.56
N GLN A 566 -1.40 -1.12 -16.88
CA GLN A 566 -1.87 -2.25 -17.67
C GLN A 566 -0.76 -2.69 -18.61
N ILE A 567 -0.62 -4.00 -18.76
CA ILE A 567 0.15 -4.60 -19.84
C ILE A 567 -0.62 -5.78 -20.38
N ASP A 568 -0.59 -5.93 -21.70
CA ASP A 568 -1.19 -7.07 -22.36
C ASP A 568 -0.40 -8.34 -22.01
N GLU A 569 -1.09 -9.46 -21.84
CA GLU A 569 -0.45 -10.73 -21.55
C GLU A 569 0.54 -11.15 -22.64
N ASN A 570 1.38 -12.15 -22.33
CA ASN A 570 2.39 -12.65 -23.26
C ASN A 570 3.41 -11.59 -23.75
N THR A 571 3.41 -10.39 -23.17
CA THR A 571 4.38 -9.32 -23.44
C THR A 571 5.28 -9.02 -22.24
N THR A 572 6.39 -8.32 -22.50
CA THR A 572 7.29 -7.76 -21.47
C THR A 572 7.60 -6.32 -21.83
N GLY A 573 7.97 -5.50 -20.85
CA GLY A 573 8.24 -4.09 -21.14
C GLY A 573 8.20 -3.19 -19.91
N VAL A 574 8.37 -1.90 -20.16
CA VAL A 574 8.27 -0.86 -19.13
C VAL A 574 6.79 -0.57 -18.89
N LEU A 575 6.36 -0.69 -17.63
CA LEU A 575 4.99 -0.38 -17.19
C LEU A 575 4.85 1.11 -16.91
N ALA A 576 5.77 1.65 -16.13
CA ALA A 576 5.69 3.01 -15.62
C ALA A 576 7.06 3.50 -15.14
N THR A 577 7.17 4.82 -15.01
CA THR A 577 8.19 5.43 -14.15
C THR A 577 7.46 6.01 -12.95
N LEU A 578 7.72 5.46 -11.78
CA LEU A 578 7.13 5.91 -10.52
C LEU A 578 7.82 7.17 -10.06
N ALA A 579 7.06 8.07 -9.45
CA ALA A 579 7.58 9.29 -8.86
C ALA A 579 7.28 9.35 -7.36
N ALA A 580 8.23 9.91 -6.63
CA ALA A 580 8.11 10.22 -5.23
C ALA A 580 8.76 11.56 -4.97
N THR A 581 8.30 12.22 -3.92
CA THR A 581 8.89 13.45 -3.40
C THR A 581 9.17 13.25 -1.93
N ASP A 582 10.18 13.91 -1.45
CA ASP A 582 10.52 13.96 -0.04
C ASP A 582 10.84 15.41 0.31
N ALA A 583 10.41 15.84 1.49
CA ALA A 583 10.57 17.22 1.92
C ALA A 583 12.03 17.53 2.28
N ASP A 584 12.77 16.51 2.72
CA ASP A 584 14.09 16.61 3.32
C ASP A 584 15.20 16.09 2.38
N SER A 585 14.87 15.18 1.46
CA SER A 585 15.82 14.56 0.54
C SER A 585 15.44 14.71 -0.93
N SER A 586 16.41 15.08 -1.77
CA SER A 586 16.26 15.04 -3.22
C SER A 586 16.76 13.74 -3.85
N SER A 587 17.33 12.82 -3.06
CA SER A 587 17.96 11.59 -3.56
C SER A 587 17.18 10.36 -3.10
N LEU A 588 16.23 9.94 -3.92
CA LEU A 588 15.39 8.78 -3.64
C LEU A 588 15.86 7.55 -4.42
N THR A 589 15.82 6.40 -3.76
CA THR A 589 16.17 5.10 -4.35
C THR A 589 14.99 4.16 -4.31
N TRP A 590 14.71 3.52 -5.44
CA TRP A 590 13.61 2.57 -5.58
C TRP A 590 14.08 1.13 -5.57
N SER A 591 13.29 0.26 -4.94
CA SER A 591 13.50 -1.19 -4.92
C SER A 591 12.16 -1.93 -4.86
N LEU A 592 12.20 -3.24 -5.07
CA LEU A 592 11.04 -4.11 -4.82
C LEU A 592 11.12 -4.64 -3.40
N ALA A 593 9.96 -4.86 -2.77
CA ALA A 593 9.92 -5.49 -1.47
C ALA A 593 10.55 -6.90 -1.50
N PRO A 594 11.11 -7.40 -0.38
CA PRO A 594 11.68 -8.75 -0.29
C PRO A 594 10.72 -9.84 -0.77
N ALA A 595 11.26 -10.95 -1.27
CA ALA A 595 10.50 -12.05 -1.88
C ALA A 595 9.37 -12.55 -0.95
N GLY A 596 8.12 -12.39 -1.40
CA GLY A 596 6.92 -12.74 -0.64
C GLY A 596 5.79 -11.70 -0.75
N ALA A 597 6.10 -10.46 -1.15
CA ALA A 597 5.11 -9.39 -1.31
C ALA A 597 4.96 -8.95 -2.79
N GLY A 598 4.32 -9.78 -3.60
CA GLY A 598 3.87 -9.40 -4.94
C GLY A 598 4.84 -9.67 -6.10
N ASN A 599 6.14 -9.92 -5.85
CA ASN A 599 7.10 -10.35 -6.89
C ASN A 599 7.66 -11.76 -6.64
N SER A 600 6.85 -12.66 -6.11
CA SER A 600 7.30 -13.99 -5.67
C SER A 600 7.84 -14.89 -6.79
N ASN A 601 7.48 -14.60 -8.04
CA ASN A 601 7.95 -15.28 -9.25
C ASN A 601 9.08 -14.52 -9.98
N GLY A 602 9.53 -13.36 -9.46
CA GLY A 602 10.52 -12.52 -10.11
C GLY A 602 10.04 -11.89 -11.44
N ALA A 603 8.73 -11.76 -11.64
CA ALA A 603 8.15 -11.18 -12.85
C ALA A 603 8.42 -9.69 -13.03
N PHE A 604 8.70 -8.94 -11.97
CA PHE A 604 8.94 -7.50 -12.01
C PHE A 604 10.39 -7.14 -11.70
N ALA A 605 10.86 -6.06 -12.32
CA ALA A 605 12.09 -5.37 -11.98
C ALA A 605 11.82 -3.87 -11.83
N ILE A 606 12.58 -3.20 -10.95
CA ILE A 606 12.54 -1.74 -10.83
C ILE A 606 13.97 -1.20 -10.84
N THR A 607 14.21 -0.11 -11.56
CA THR A 607 15.49 0.60 -11.49
C THR A 607 15.55 1.47 -10.24
N ALA A 608 16.76 1.85 -9.78
CA ALA A 608 16.92 2.77 -8.66
C ALA A 608 16.25 4.15 -8.89
N SER A 609 15.99 4.51 -10.15
CA SER A 609 15.30 5.74 -10.56
C SER A 609 13.77 5.58 -10.70
N GLY A 610 13.20 4.44 -10.29
CA GLY A 610 11.75 4.22 -10.26
C GLY A 610 11.13 3.69 -11.57
N GLN A 611 11.92 3.27 -12.57
CA GLN A 611 11.34 2.64 -13.77
C GLN A 611 10.96 1.19 -13.47
N LEU A 612 9.66 0.93 -13.43
CA LEU A 612 9.07 -0.40 -13.20
C LEU A 612 8.84 -1.11 -14.52
N SER A 613 9.30 -2.35 -14.64
CA SER A 613 9.15 -3.19 -15.82
C SER A 613 8.72 -4.62 -15.48
N LEU A 614 8.00 -5.23 -16.42
CA LEU A 614 7.71 -6.65 -16.43
C LEU A 614 8.82 -7.36 -17.20
N VAL A 615 9.49 -8.31 -16.55
CA VAL A 615 10.61 -9.11 -17.11
C VAL A 615 10.20 -10.53 -17.47
N THR A 616 9.13 -11.04 -16.86
CA THR A 616 8.52 -12.34 -17.20
C THR A 616 7.08 -12.08 -17.63
N ALA A 617 6.72 -12.49 -18.84
CA ALA A 617 5.36 -12.35 -19.34
C ALA A 617 4.36 -13.03 -18.40
N GLN A 618 3.21 -12.38 -18.19
CA GLN A 618 2.10 -12.93 -17.42
C GLN A 618 1.05 -13.51 -18.39
N ASP A 619 0.19 -14.35 -17.83
CA ASP A 619 -0.85 -15.13 -18.50
C ASP A 619 -2.18 -14.79 -17.83
N PHE A 620 -3.14 -14.24 -18.57
CA PHE A 620 -4.38 -13.68 -18.05
C PHE A 620 -5.24 -14.76 -17.40
N GLU A 621 -5.34 -15.93 -18.02
CA GLU A 621 -6.10 -17.10 -17.57
C GLU A 621 -5.62 -17.62 -16.23
N THR A 622 -4.31 -17.52 -15.98
CA THR A 622 -3.72 -17.89 -14.69
C THR A 622 -3.98 -16.81 -13.64
N SER A 623 -3.74 -15.54 -13.96
CA SER A 623 -3.95 -14.42 -13.03
C SER A 623 -4.19 -13.10 -13.77
N PRO A 624 -5.44 -12.60 -13.85
CA PRO A 624 -5.77 -11.38 -14.60
C PRO A 624 -5.27 -10.08 -13.94
N SER A 625 -4.69 -10.20 -12.74
CA SER A 625 -3.99 -9.10 -12.09
C SER A 625 -2.85 -9.64 -11.23
N VAL A 626 -1.78 -8.85 -11.09
CA VAL A 626 -0.67 -9.17 -10.19
C VAL A 626 -0.38 -7.95 -9.33
N ASN A 627 -0.28 -8.15 -8.01
CA ASN A 627 0.12 -7.09 -7.09
C ASN A 627 1.64 -6.97 -7.09
N VAL A 628 2.17 -5.75 -7.17
CA VAL A 628 3.59 -5.44 -7.02
C VAL A 628 3.78 -4.46 -5.88
N GLU A 629 4.63 -4.81 -4.93
CA GLU A 629 5.00 -3.94 -3.82
C GLU A 629 6.36 -3.29 -4.08
N VAL A 630 6.38 -1.97 -4.10
CA VAL A 630 7.60 -1.17 -4.29
C VAL A 630 7.96 -0.46 -3.00
N VAL A 631 9.26 -0.21 -2.84
CA VAL A 631 9.83 0.54 -1.72
C VAL A 631 10.60 1.71 -2.29
N VAL A 632 10.29 2.91 -1.83
CA VAL A 632 11.12 4.10 -2.04
C VAL A 632 11.82 4.44 -0.72
N SER A 633 13.12 4.68 -0.80
CA SER A 633 13.97 5.02 0.34
C SER A 633 14.70 6.33 0.07
N ASP A 634 14.71 7.23 1.05
CA ASP A 634 15.55 8.43 1.09
C ASP A 634 16.94 8.15 1.73
N GLY A 635 17.18 6.91 2.15
CA GLY A 635 18.37 6.46 2.88
C GLY A 635 18.18 6.40 4.39
N LEU A 636 17.11 6.98 4.92
CA LEU A 636 16.76 7.00 6.34
C LEU A 636 15.44 6.25 6.61
N PHE A 637 14.40 6.62 5.89
CA PHE A 637 13.08 6.05 5.94
C PHE A 637 12.72 5.34 4.63
N ASN A 638 11.81 4.38 4.77
CA ASN A 638 11.27 3.65 3.64
C ASN A 638 9.76 3.85 3.59
N THR A 639 9.27 4.18 2.41
CA THR A 639 7.83 4.14 2.13
C THR A 639 7.55 3.00 1.18
N THR A 640 6.67 2.11 1.63
CA THR A 640 6.24 0.95 0.88
C THR A 640 4.83 1.16 0.33
N ARG A 641 4.59 0.76 -0.92
CA ARG A 641 3.26 0.80 -1.52
C ARG A 641 3.04 -0.36 -2.48
N THR A 642 1.85 -0.95 -2.38
CA THR A 642 1.41 -2.05 -3.24
C THR A 642 0.46 -1.54 -4.30
N PHE A 643 0.67 -1.95 -5.55
CA PHE A 643 -0.19 -1.64 -6.69
C PHE A 643 -0.63 -2.92 -7.38
N ALA A 644 -1.82 -2.91 -7.98
CA ALA A 644 -2.25 -3.96 -8.90
C ALA A 644 -1.86 -3.58 -10.33
N VAL A 645 -1.17 -4.48 -11.02
CA VAL A 645 -0.96 -4.44 -12.47
C VAL A 645 -2.06 -5.30 -13.09
N THR A 646 -2.85 -4.70 -13.96
CA THR A 646 -3.91 -5.42 -14.69
C THR A 646 -3.30 -6.06 -15.91
N ILE A 647 -3.56 -7.35 -16.11
CA ILE A 647 -3.16 -8.07 -17.32
C ILE A 647 -4.29 -7.91 -18.32
N GLY A 648 -3.97 -7.42 -19.52
CA GLY A 648 -4.91 -7.35 -20.63
C GLY A 648 -5.00 -8.71 -21.32
N ASP A 649 -6.22 -9.24 -21.39
CA ASP A 649 -6.57 -10.43 -22.16
C ASP A 649 -6.30 -10.17 -23.66
N VAL A 650 -5.47 -11.02 -24.29
CA VAL A 650 -5.14 -10.98 -25.71
C VAL A 650 -5.57 -12.29 -26.35
N ASN A 651 -6.52 -12.19 -27.27
CA ASN A 651 -7.08 -13.38 -27.91
C ASN A 651 -6.02 -14.35 -28.47
N GLU A 652 -6.16 -15.62 -28.14
CA GLU A 652 -5.23 -16.69 -28.48
C GLU A 652 -5.83 -17.76 -29.39
N SER A 653 -5.01 -18.75 -29.74
CA SER A 653 -5.47 -19.85 -30.59
C SER A 653 -6.23 -20.88 -29.77
N PRO A 654 -7.40 -21.37 -30.25
CA PRO A 654 -8.06 -22.50 -29.63
C PRO A 654 -7.10 -23.69 -29.52
N THR A 655 -7.07 -24.34 -28.36
CA THR A 655 -6.14 -25.45 -28.07
C THR A 655 -6.70 -26.81 -28.44
N GLN A 656 -8.03 -26.94 -28.53
CA GLN A 656 -8.70 -28.20 -28.86
C GLN A 656 -10.08 -27.97 -29.50
N ILE A 657 -10.47 -28.84 -30.43
CA ILE A 657 -11.84 -29.05 -30.89
C ILE A 657 -12.47 -30.20 -30.09
N VAL A 658 -13.63 -29.96 -29.50
CA VAL A 658 -14.44 -30.96 -28.80
C VAL A 658 -15.64 -31.29 -29.67
N ALA A 659 -15.77 -32.56 -30.05
CA ALA A 659 -16.93 -33.07 -30.76
C ALA A 659 -17.77 -33.90 -29.79
N THR A 660 -19.02 -33.49 -29.57
CA THR A 660 -19.97 -34.16 -28.68
C THR A 660 -21.04 -34.82 -29.55
N GLY A 661 -20.99 -36.15 -29.64
CA GLY A 661 -21.90 -36.87 -30.52
C GLY A 661 -23.26 -37.18 -29.90
N THR A 662 -24.19 -37.63 -30.72
CA THR A 662 -25.56 -38.00 -30.30
C THR A 662 -25.66 -39.41 -29.71
N GLY A 663 -24.56 -40.17 -29.71
CA GLY A 663 -24.48 -41.53 -29.20
C GLY A 663 -24.53 -41.64 -27.68
N ALA A 664 -24.61 -42.87 -27.17
CA ALA A 664 -24.63 -43.12 -25.73
C ALA A 664 -23.36 -42.58 -25.06
N GLY A 665 -23.51 -41.70 -24.06
CA GLY A 665 -22.38 -41.08 -23.38
C GLY A 665 -21.68 -39.96 -24.17
N GLY A 666 -22.30 -39.42 -25.22
CA GLY A 666 -21.73 -38.35 -26.05
C GLY A 666 -20.81 -38.86 -27.16
N ALA A 667 -20.87 -40.16 -27.47
CA ALA A 667 -20.05 -40.77 -28.52
C ALA A 667 -20.41 -40.18 -29.90
N VAL A 668 -19.38 -39.83 -30.67
CA VAL A 668 -19.49 -39.36 -32.06
C VAL A 668 -19.69 -40.57 -32.97
N GLU A 669 -20.95 -40.90 -33.18
CA GLU A 669 -21.37 -42.08 -33.96
C GLU A 669 -22.60 -41.79 -34.81
N LEU A 670 -22.73 -42.50 -35.92
CA LEU A 670 -23.91 -42.49 -36.79
C LEU A 670 -24.24 -43.89 -37.26
N VAL A 671 -25.49 -44.12 -37.68
CA VAL A 671 -25.90 -45.38 -38.31
C VAL A 671 -25.66 -45.28 -39.82
N GLU A 672 -25.25 -46.37 -40.47
CA GLU A 672 -24.95 -46.41 -41.92
C GLU A 672 -26.12 -45.98 -42.84
N THR A 673 -27.35 -45.98 -42.31
CA THR A 673 -28.57 -45.51 -42.98
C THR A 673 -28.93 -44.05 -42.65
N ALA A 674 -28.03 -43.29 -42.03
CA ALA A 674 -28.26 -41.90 -41.66
C ALA A 674 -28.61 -41.04 -42.90
N ALA A 675 -29.76 -40.37 -42.84
CA ALA A 675 -30.23 -39.51 -43.91
C ALA A 675 -29.37 -38.24 -44.02
N ASN A 676 -29.41 -37.58 -45.19
CA ASN A 676 -28.76 -36.28 -45.39
C ASN A 676 -29.21 -35.28 -44.31
N GLY A 677 -28.25 -34.55 -43.72
CA GLY A 677 -28.49 -33.59 -42.65
C GLY A 677 -28.65 -34.19 -41.26
N THR A 678 -28.47 -35.51 -41.07
CA THR A 678 -28.41 -36.12 -39.74
C THR A 678 -27.27 -35.50 -38.95
N LEU A 679 -27.56 -35.07 -37.71
CA LEU A 679 -26.55 -34.56 -36.78
C LEU A 679 -25.62 -35.69 -36.34
N VAL A 680 -24.31 -35.46 -36.47
CA VAL A 680 -23.26 -36.41 -36.07
C VAL A 680 -22.63 -35.98 -34.75
N ALA A 681 -22.27 -34.69 -34.66
CA ALA A 681 -21.75 -34.09 -33.44
C ALA A 681 -22.00 -32.59 -33.38
N ASP A 682 -22.20 -32.08 -32.17
CA ASP A 682 -22.02 -30.67 -31.86
C ASP A 682 -20.53 -30.39 -31.61
N LEU A 683 -20.01 -29.38 -32.28
CA LEU A 683 -18.62 -28.94 -32.21
C LEU A 683 -18.49 -27.72 -31.30
N SER A 684 -17.51 -27.77 -30.41
CA SER A 684 -17.06 -26.64 -29.60
C SER A 684 -15.54 -26.62 -29.53
N THR A 685 -14.97 -25.56 -28.95
CA THR A 685 -13.53 -25.46 -28.71
C THR A 685 -13.22 -25.32 -27.24
N ILE A 686 -12.02 -25.76 -26.84
CA ILE A 686 -11.35 -25.30 -25.63
C ILE A 686 -10.41 -24.17 -26.07
N ASP A 687 -10.71 -22.97 -25.60
CA ASP A 687 -9.99 -21.74 -25.92
C ASP A 687 -9.51 -21.14 -24.59
N PRO A 688 -8.22 -20.78 -24.43
CA PRO A 688 -7.71 -20.13 -23.21
C PRO A 688 -8.59 -18.96 -22.77
N ASP A 689 -8.94 -18.07 -23.70
CA ASP A 689 -9.77 -16.87 -23.48
C ASP A 689 -11.24 -17.17 -23.09
N GLY A 690 -11.68 -18.43 -23.23
CA GLY A 690 -13.03 -18.88 -22.90
C GLY A 690 -14.15 -18.22 -23.73
N ASN A 691 -14.50 -18.80 -24.88
CA ASN A 691 -15.52 -18.30 -25.83
C ASN A 691 -15.47 -16.76 -25.98
N PRO A 692 -14.57 -16.28 -26.85
CA PRO A 692 -14.08 -14.90 -26.88
C PRO A 692 -15.21 -13.94 -27.24
N ASP A 693 -14.91 -12.65 -27.05
CA ASP A 693 -15.57 -11.48 -27.65
C ASP A 693 -16.79 -11.80 -28.57
N PRO A 694 -18.03 -11.38 -28.22
CA PRO A 694 -19.23 -11.62 -29.04
C PRO A 694 -19.15 -11.03 -30.46
N THR A 695 -18.11 -10.27 -30.79
CA THR A 695 -17.85 -9.74 -32.14
C THR A 695 -17.08 -10.69 -33.06
N THR A 696 -16.40 -11.73 -32.57
CA THR A 696 -15.66 -12.73 -33.37
C THR A 696 -15.92 -14.17 -32.90
N PRO A 697 -17.10 -14.75 -33.15
CA PRO A 697 -17.41 -16.11 -32.73
C PRO A 697 -16.57 -17.16 -33.48
N THR A 698 -16.23 -18.25 -32.79
CA THR A 698 -15.53 -19.39 -33.39
C THR A 698 -16.36 -20.00 -34.52
N THR A 699 -15.70 -20.21 -35.67
CA THR A 699 -16.28 -20.83 -36.87
C THR A 699 -15.64 -22.17 -37.16
N PHE A 700 -16.39 -23.09 -37.77
CA PHE A 700 -15.91 -24.43 -38.10
C PHE A 700 -16.02 -24.69 -39.62
N GLU A 701 -15.03 -25.38 -40.17
CA GLU A 701 -15.03 -25.82 -41.57
C GLU A 701 -14.35 -27.19 -41.72
N LEU A 702 -14.65 -27.90 -42.80
CA LEU A 702 -13.94 -29.13 -43.16
C LEU A 702 -12.73 -28.79 -44.03
N VAL A 703 -11.63 -29.48 -43.76
CA VAL A 703 -10.38 -29.32 -44.50
C VAL A 703 -9.86 -30.65 -45.01
N ASP A 704 -8.97 -30.61 -46.01
CA ASP A 704 -8.25 -31.79 -46.47
C ASP A 704 -7.04 -32.09 -45.58
N ALA A 705 -6.35 -33.19 -45.85
CA ALA A 705 -5.12 -33.58 -45.14
C ALA A 705 -3.98 -32.54 -45.28
N LEU A 706 -4.11 -31.57 -46.18
CA LEU A 706 -3.19 -30.46 -46.38
C LEU A 706 -3.72 -29.14 -45.75
N GLY A 707 -4.90 -29.16 -45.14
CA GLY A 707 -5.55 -28.01 -44.51
C GLY A 707 -6.28 -27.08 -45.47
N ASN A 708 -6.56 -27.46 -46.71
CA ASN A 708 -7.36 -26.64 -47.62
C ASN A 708 -8.86 -26.84 -47.35
N VAL A 709 -9.64 -25.76 -47.42
CA VAL A 709 -11.09 -25.82 -47.24
C VAL A 709 -11.72 -26.68 -48.32
N ILE A 710 -12.48 -27.69 -47.91
CA ILE A 710 -13.18 -28.58 -48.83
C ILE A 710 -14.64 -28.14 -48.96
N GLY A 711 -15.19 -28.23 -50.17
CA GLY A 711 -16.63 -28.05 -50.39
C GLY A 711 -17.47 -29.19 -49.81
N PRO A 712 -18.80 -29.00 -49.67
CA PRO A 712 -19.73 -29.98 -49.10
C PRO A 712 -19.71 -31.35 -49.79
N THR A 713 -19.28 -31.41 -51.06
CA THR A 713 -19.41 -32.60 -51.91
C THR A 713 -18.24 -33.57 -51.86
N GLU A 714 -17.12 -33.27 -51.19
CA GLU A 714 -15.92 -34.14 -51.23
C GLU A 714 -15.72 -35.02 -49.98
N THR A 715 -16.55 -34.89 -48.94
CA THR A 715 -16.54 -35.78 -47.77
C THR A 715 -17.98 -36.17 -47.40
N PRO A 716 -18.24 -37.29 -46.69
CA PRO A 716 -19.61 -37.66 -46.29
C PRO A 716 -20.21 -36.74 -45.22
N PHE A 717 -19.53 -35.65 -44.89
CA PHE A 717 -19.93 -34.68 -43.89
C PHE A 717 -19.89 -33.27 -44.45
N ARG A 718 -20.70 -32.39 -43.85
CA ARG A 718 -20.57 -30.94 -43.95
C ARG A 718 -20.65 -30.31 -42.58
N ILE A 719 -20.16 -29.08 -42.47
CA ILE A 719 -20.38 -28.25 -41.29
C ILE A 719 -21.61 -27.38 -41.51
N ASN A 720 -22.52 -27.39 -40.53
CA ASN A 720 -23.66 -26.48 -40.47
C ASN A 720 -23.59 -25.68 -39.16
N GLY A 721 -23.02 -24.47 -39.23
CA GLY A 721 -22.73 -23.66 -38.03
C GLY A 721 -21.70 -24.36 -37.14
N SER A 722 -22.11 -24.77 -35.95
CA SER A 722 -21.28 -25.51 -34.99
C SER A 722 -21.57 -27.02 -35.01
N GLN A 723 -22.19 -27.54 -36.07
CA GLN A 723 -22.61 -28.94 -36.14
C GLN A 723 -21.93 -29.67 -37.29
N LEU A 724 -21.38 -30.84 -37.00
CA LEU A 724 -20.98 -31.82 -38.00
C LEU A 724 -22.22 -32.63 -38.39
N VAL A 725 -22.60 -32.58 -39.66
CA VAL A 725 -23.79 -33.27 -40.17
C VAL A 725 -23.46 -34.11 -41.38
N VAL A 726 -24.25 -35.15 -41.62
CA VAL A 726 -24.13 -35.99 -42.82
C VAL A 726 -24.41 -35.15 -44.07
N ASP A 727 -23.54 -35.26 -45.07
CA ASP A 727 -23.75 -34.70 -46.41
C ASP A 727 -23.69 -35.80 -47.46
N ILE A 728 -24.87 -36.25 -47.87
CA ILE A 728 -25.03 -37.19 -48.98
C ILE A 728 -25.78 -36.46 -50.09
N ASP A 729 -25.04 -36.04 -51.11
CA ASP A 729 -25.62 -35.60 -52.38
C ASP A 729 -26.11 -36.87 -53.11
N GLU A 730 -27.42 -36.95 -53.38
CA GLU A 730 -28.06 -38.07 -54.10
C GLU A 730 -27.51 -38.29 -55.52
N THR A 731 -26.59 -37.46 -56.00
CA THR A 731 -26.00 -37.57 -57.35
C THR A 731 -24.72 -38.40 -57.46
N ILE A 732 -24.18 -38.99 -56.39
CA ILE A 732 -23.00 -39.89 -56.49
C ILE A 732 -23.44 -41.32 -56.88
N GLY A 733 -23.79 -41.49 -58.15
CA GLY A 733 -23.90 -42.81 -58.75
C GLY A 733 -22.52 -43.35 -59.15
N THR A 734 -21.86 -44.12 -58.27
CA THR A 734 -21.02 -45.30 -58.56
C THR A 734 -20.27 -45.78 -57.30
N ALA A 735 -20.47 -47.06 -56.94
CA ALA A 735 -19.65 -47.92 -56.07
C ALA A 735 -19.10 -47.33 -54.75
N GLY A 736 -19.83 -47.59 -53.65
CA GLY A 736 -19.40 -47.41 -52.27
C GLY A 736 -20.12 -46.25 -51.58
N TYR A 737 -21.23 -46.53 -50.89
CA TYR A 737 -21.84 -45.55 -49.99
C TYR A 737 -20.81 -45.23 -48.89
N PRO A 738 -20.37 -43.97 -48.71
CA PRO A 738 -19.25 -43.67 -47.82
C PRO A 738 -19.57 -43.93 -46.33
N LEU A 739 -20.86 -44.02 -45.99
CA LEU A 739 -21.33 -44.35 -44.65
C LEU A 739 -21.63 -45.86 -44.45
N ASP A 740 -21.31 -46.73 -45.41
CA ASP A 740 -21.48 -48.18 -45.26
C ASP A 740 -20.45 -48.74 -44.25
N TYR A 741 -20.93 -49.39 -43.19
CA TYR A 741 -20.07 -49.99 -42.18
C TYR A 741 -19.11 -51.03 -42.77
N ALA A 742 -19.54 -51.77 -43.80
CA ALA A 742 -18.72 -52.78 -44.47
C ALA A 742 -17.54 -52.16 -45.24
N VAL A 743 -17.68 -50.90 -45.67
CA VAL A 743 -16.62 -50.12 -46.34
C VAL A 743 -15.69 -49.51 -45.31
N SER A 744 -16.22 -48.85 -44.27
CA SER A 744 -15.42 -48.38 -43.15
C SER A 744 -16.23 -48.32 -41.85
N SER A 745 -15.69 -48.91 -40.79
CA SER A 745 -16.29 -48.83 -39.44
C SER A 745 -16.03 -47.48 -38.76
N SER A 746 -15.22 -46.61 -39.36
CA SER A 746 -14.85 -45.30 -38.81
C SER A 746 -14.43 -44.34 -39.91
N ILE A 747 -14.88 -43.09 -39.83
CA ILE A 747 -14.54 -42.03 -40.80
C ILE A 747 -13.93 -40.87 -40.03
N VAL A 748 -12.84 -40.29 -40.53
CA VAL A 748 -12.21 -39.12 -39.91
C VAL A 748 -12.64 -37.88 -40.68
N ALA A 749 -13.22 -36.92 -39.97
CA ALA A 749 -13.46 -35.58 -40.46
C ALA A 749 -12.33 -34.67 -39.96
N HIS A 750 -11.54 -34.08 -40.86
CA HIS A 750 -10.55 -33.08 -40.49
C HIS A 750 -11.26 -31.73 -40.36
N VAL A 751 -11.39 -31.23 -39.13
CA VAL A 751 -12.14 -30.01 -38.84
C VAL A 751 -11.16 -28.90 -38.50
N ARG A 752 -11.30 -27.74 -39.14
CA ARG A 752 -10.67 -26.50 -38.69
C ARG A 752 -11.65 -25.71 -37.83
N ALA A 753 -11.21 -25.28 -36.66
CA ALA A 753 -11.86 -24.24 -35.88
C ALA A 753 -11.07 -22.93 -36.02
N THR A 754 -11.74 -21.82 -36.34
CA THR A 754 -11.13 -20.51 -36.52
C THR A 754 -11.77 -19.49 -35.57
N ASN A 755 -10.95 -18.84 -34.76
CA ASN A 755 -11.30 -17.72 -33.89
C ASN A 755 -10.47 -16.50 -34.32
N GLY A 756 -11.11 -15.48 -34.88
CA GLY A 756 -10.43 -14.29 -35.41
C GLY A 756 -9.38 -14.63 -36.48
N ALA A 757 -8.11 -14.34 -36.19
CA ALA A 757 -6.97 -14.64 -37.06
C ALA A 757 -6.30 -16.00 -36.77
N PHE A 758 -6.79 -16.72 -35.75
CA PHE A 758 -6.18 -17.95 -35.24
C PHE A 758 -7.02 -19.17 -35.57
N SER A 759 -6.37 -20.31 -35.78
CA SER A 759 -7.08 -21.55 -36.11
C SER A 759 -6.33 -22.80 -35.68
N ILE A 760 -7.08 -23.86 -35.35
CA ILE A 760 -6.57 -25.21 -35.12
C ILE A 760 -7.26 -26.18 -36.08
N ILE A 761 -6.53 -27.19 -36.55
CA ILE A 761 -7.09 -28.33 -37.27
C ILE A 761 -7.00 -29.55 -36.36
N GLN A 762 -8.12 -30.25 -36.18
CA GLN A 762 -8.17 -31.48 -35.41
C GLN A 762 -9.07 -32.52 -36.09
N ASP A 763 -8.64 -33.77 -35.98
CA ASP A 763 -9.37 -34.93 -36.49
C ASP A 763 -10.53 -35.29 -35.56
N VAL A 764 -11.74 -35.32 -36.12
CA VAL A 764 -12.96 -35.81 -35.47
C VAL A 764 -13.28 -37.18 -36.04
N THR A 765 -13.06 -38.21 -35.23
CA THR A 765 -13.34 -39.60 -35.60
C THR A 765 -14.80 -39.93 -35.36
N VAL A 766 -15.52 -40.29 -36.43
CA VAL A 766 -16.92 -40.70 -36.43
C VAL A 766 -17.02 -42.20 -36.58
N ALA A 767 -17.57 -42.88 -35.57
CA ALA A 767 -17.86 -44.31 -35.67
C ALA A 767 -19.12 -44.53 -36.51
N VAL A 768 -19.03 -45.45 -37.47
CA VAL A 768 -20.22 -45.90 -38.22
C VAL A 768 -20.78 -47.12 -37.50
N GLN A 769 -22.10 -47.18 -37.34
CA GLN A 769 -22.82 -48.27 -36.69
C GLN A 769 -23.69 -49.01 -37.72
N ARG A 770 -23.77 -50.33 -37.60
CA ARG A 770 -24.66 -51.16 -38.44
C ARG A 770 -26.13 -50.94 -38.08
N THR A 771 -27.01 -50.97 -39.08
CA THR A 771 -28.46 -50.87 -38.87
C THR A 771 -28.98 -52.15 -38.21
N THR A 772 -29.61 -52.02 -37.04
CA THR A 772 -30.37 -53.11 -36.41
C THR A 772 -31.81 -52.66 -36.17
N GLY A 773 -32.78 -53.43 -36.67
CA GLY A 773 -34.21 -53.15 -36.51
C GLY A 773 -34.88 -54.10 -35.52
N ILE A 774 -35.87 -53.59 -34.79
CA ILE A 774 -36.81 -54.38 -33.96
C ILE A 774 -38.21 -54.17 -34.53
N ASP A 775 -38.92 -55.25 -34.88
CA ASP A 775 -40.31 -55.14 -35.36
C ASP A 775 -41.33 -54.90 -34.22
N GLY A 776 -42.58 -54.60 -34.57
CA GLY A 776 -43.67 -54.35 -33.63
C GLY A 776 -44.05 -55.52 -32.71
N GLY A 777 -43.37 -56.67 -32.81
CA GLY A 777 -43.47 -57.83 -31.92
C GLY A 777 -42.24 -58.06 -31.03
N GLY A 778 -41.19 -57.22 -31.14
CA GLY A 778 -39.98 -57.31 -30.33
C GLY A 778 -38.88 -58.21 -30.89
N ASN A 779 -38.96 -58.64 -32.16
CA ASN A 779 -37.92 -59.47 -32.77
C ASN A 779 -36.87 -58.62 -33.49
N GLN A 780 -35.58 -58.91 -33.25
CA GLN A 780 -34.47 -58.31 -33.98
C GLN A 780 -34.33 -58.95 -35.37
N PHE A 781 -34.15 -58.15 -36.40
CA PHE A 781 -33.79 -58.63 -37.74
C PHE A 781 -32.51 -57.97 -38.26
N GLN A 782 -31.79 -58.72 -39.10
CA GLN A 782 -30.58 -58.28 -39.79
C GLN A 782 -30.90 -58.17 -41.29
N VAL A 783 -30.50 -57.04 -41.89
CA VAL A 783 -30.53 -56.85 -43.34
C VAL A 783 -29.07 -56.85 -43.81
N SER A 784 -28.73 -57.73 -44.74
CA SER A 784 -27.42 -57.77 -45.39
C SER A 784 -27.62 -57.55 -46.89
N TYR A 785 -26.88 -56.62 -47.46
CA TYR A 785 -26.78 -56.42 -48.91
C TYR A 785 -25.48 -57.09 -49.38
N ASP A 786 -25.57 -57.99 -50.38
CA ASP A 786 -24.39 -58.56 -51.05
C ASP A 786 -24.23 -57.89 -52.40
N THR A 787 -23.15 -57.12 -52.57
CA THR A 787 -22.88 -56.33 -53.77
C THR A 787 -21.91 -57.01 -54.73
N THR A 788 -21.66 -58.33 -54.61
CA THR A 788 -20.68 -59.03 -55.47
C THR A 788 -21.25 -59.67 -56.73
N ASP A 789 -22.57 -59.63 -56.95
CA ASP A 789 -23.21 -60.17 -58.15
C ASP A 789 -24.04 -59.10 -58.89
N GLN A 790 -24.10 -59.14 -60.23
CA GLN A 790 -24.69 -58.07 -61.08
C GLN A 790 -26.24 -58.04 -61.08
N PHE A 791 -26.87 -58.67 -60.10
CA PHE A 791 -28.31 -58.65 -59.89
C PHE A 791 -28.53 -58.33 -58.41
N ASP A 792 -29.20 -57.23 -58.08
CA ASP A 792 -29.52 -56.86 -56.70
C ASP A 792 -30.60 -57.83 -56.16
N TRP A 793 -30.28 -58.63 -55.14
CA TRP A 793 -31.27 -59.47 -54.44
C TRP A 793 -31.31 -59.12 -52.96
N MET A 794 -32.53 -58.95 -52.43
CA MET A 794 -32.79 -58.75 -51.01
C MET A 794 -33.00 -60.11 -50.33
N THR A 795 -32.13 -60.48 -49.40
CA THR A 795 -32.34 -61.66 -48.54
C THR A 795 -32.80 -61.23 -47.16
N THR A 796 -34.06 -61.53 -46.81
CA THR A 796 -34.56 -61.34 -45.44
C THR A 796 -34.57 -62.69 -44.74
N THR A 797 -33.72 -62.88 -43.73
CA THR A 797 -33.69 -64.11 -42.93
C THR A 797 -34.41 -63.88 -41.61
N TYR A 798 -35.50 -64.61 -41.36
CA TYR A 798 -36.22 -64.57 -40.10
C TYR A 798 -35.70 -65.64 -39.14
N TYR A 799 -35.38 -65.26 -37.90
CA TYR A 799 -35.06 -66.21 -36.83
C TYR A 799 -36.19 -66.23 -35.81
N THR A 800 -36.98 -67.32 -35.76
CA THR A 800 -37.93 -67.51 -34.65
C THR A 800 -37.25 -68.29 -33.53
N SER A 801 -36.93 -67.62 -32.42
CA SER A 801 -36.57 -68.29 -31.17
C SER A 801 -37.83 -68.50 -30.34
N ASN A 802 -38.39 -69.71 -30.33
CA ASN A 802 -39.15 -70.16 -29.16
C ASN A 802 -38.83 -71.64 -28.89
N GLY A 803 -38.40 -71.91 -27.67
CA GLY A 803 -37.74 -73.14 -27.26
C GLY A 803 -38.62 -74.39 -27.34
N GLY A 804 -38.03 -75.47 -27.85
CA GLY A 804 -38.60 -76.81 -27.86
C GLY A 804 -38.57 -77.44 -29.25
N ALA A 805 -37.49 -78.18 -29.55
CA ALA A 805 -37.31 -79.12 -30.67
C ALA A 805 -38.13 -78.87 -31.96
N GLY A 806 -37.55 -78.09 -32.87
CA GLY A 806 -38.04 -77.89 -34.25
C GLY A 806 -37.79 -76.46 -34.74
N ARG A 807 -36.58 -76.15 -35.23
CA ARG A 807 -36.30 -74.85 -35.88
C ARG A 807 -36.84 -74.89 -37.31
N LEU A 808 -37.92 -74.18 -37.60
CA LEU A 808 -38.37 -73.95 -38.97
C LEU A 808 -37.45 -72.89 -39.60
N TRP A 809 -36.85 -73.21 -40.75
CA TRP A 809 -36.17 -72.21 -41.57
C TRP A 809 -37.19 -71.74 -42.60
N ASP A 810 -37.51 -70.44 -42.60
CA ASP A 810 -38.40 -69.81 -43.57
C ASP A 810 -37.60 -68.76 -44.32
N VAL A 811 -37.33 -69.04 -45.60
CA VAL A 811 -36.56 -68.16 -46.47
C VAL A 811 -37.50 -67.61 -47.52
N GLN A 812 -37.65 -66.29 -47.56
CA GLN A 812 -38.40 -65.60 -48.60
C GLN A 812 -37.46 -64.74 -49.44
N GLN A 813 -37.43 -65.02 -50.74
CA GLN A 813 -36.81 -64.20 -51.77
C GLN A 813 -37.88 -63.47 -52.56
N VAL A 814 -37.65 -62.20 -52.85
CA VAL A 814 -38.55 -61.36 -53.65
C VAL A 814 -37.71 -60.72 -54.76
N ASN A 815 -38.15 -60.90 -55.99
CA ASN A 815 -37.53 -60.28 -57.17
C ASN A 815 -38.08 -58.87 -57.38
N ASP A 816 -37.34 -58.03 -58.11
CA ASP A 816 -37.73 -56.63 -58.39
C ASP A 816 -39.05 -56.49 -59.14
N ASP A 817 -39.45 -57.49 -59.91
CA ASP A 817 -40.74 -57.51 -60.61
C ASP A 817 -41.93 -57.83 -59.68
N GLY A 818 -41.68 -58.05 -58.38
CA GLY A 818 -42.66 -58.42 -57.36
C GLY A 818 -42.94 -59.92 -57.27
N SER A 819 -42.37 -60.74 -58.14
CA SER A 819 -42.46 -62.19 -58.02
C SER A 819 -41.65 -62.66 -56.80
N SER A 820 -42.07 -63.75 -56.16
CA SER A 820 -41.41 -64.22 -54.94
C SER A 820 -41.32 -65.74 -54.87
N GLN A 821 -40.25 -66.20 -54.25
CA GLN A 821 -40.05 -67.59 -53.88
C GLN A 821 -39.98 -67.67 -52.35
N ARG A 822 -40.77 -68.56 -51.75
CA ARG A 822 -40.72 -68.84 -50.32
C ARG A 822 -40.48 -70.32 -50.08
N THR A 823 -39.40 -70.63 -49.40
CA THR A 823 -39.00 -72.00 -49.04
C THR A 823 -39.15 -72.20 -47.55
N VAL A 824 -39.96 -73.19 -47.17
CA VAL A 824 -40.18 -73.61 -45.79
C VAL A 824 -39.55 -74.98 -45.59
N TYR A 825 -38.59 -75.08 -44.67
CA TYR A 825 -37.98 -76.35 -44.27
C TYR A 825 -38.76 -76.95 -43.09
N PHE A 826 -39.26 -78.18 -43.24
CA PHE A 826 -40.07 -78.85 -42.23
C PHE A 826 -39.23 -79.46 -41.10
N ASP A 827 -38.01 -79.89 -41.39
CA ASP A 827 -37.03 -80.38 -40.42
C ASP A 827 -35.64 -79.77 -40.72
N PRO A 828 -35.03 -79.02 -39.78
CA PRO A 828 -33.69 -78.45 -39.98
C PRO A 828 -32.56 -79.48 -40.03
N ALA A 829 -32.81 -80.75 -39.68
CA ALA A 829 -31.82 -81.83 -39.75
C ALA A 829 -31.91 -82.68 -41.03
N ASP A 830 -32.97 -82.50 -41.83
CA ASP A 830 -33.18 -83.20 -43.10
C ASP A 830 -33.47 -82.18 -44.22
N PRO A 831 -32.47 -81.81 -45.04
CA PRO A 831 -32.66 -80.84 -46.12
C PRO A 831 -33.57 -81.35 -47.24
N TYR A 832 -34.00 -82.62 -47.20
CA TYR A 832 -34.88 -83.21 -48.20
C TYR A 832 -36.37 -83.04 -47.87
N ALA A 833 -36.74 -82.56 -46.68
CA ALA A 833 -38.12 -82.25 -46.30
C ALA A 833 -38.42 -80.74 -46.38
N GLN A 834 -38.74 -80.23 -47.57
CA GLN A 834 -39.00 -78.80 -47.81
C GLN A 834 -40.20 -78.56 -48.72
N GLN A 835 -40.87 -77.43 -48.55
CA GLN A 835 -41.86 -76.94 -49.52
C GLN A 835 -41.44 -75.56 -50.04
N THR A 836 -41.28 -75.47 -51.35
CA THR A 836 -40.99 -74.23 -52.05
C THR A 836 -42.24 -73.78 -52.78
N SER A 837 -42.65 -72.53 -52.56
CA SER A 837 -43.78 -71.90 -53.21
C SER A 837 -43.32 -70.70 -54.04
N TYR A 838 -43.77 -70.63 -55.29
CA TYR A 838 -43.48 -69.55 -56.22
C TYR A 838 -44.74 -68.75 -56.48
N ARG A 839 -44.61 -67.42 -56.44
CA ARG A 839 -45.68 -66.48 -56.72
C ARG A 839 -45.26 -65.50 -57.82
N ASN A 840 -46.21 -65.14 -58.68
CA ASN A 840 -46.01 -64.11 -59.70
C ASN A 840 -45.93 -62.70 -59.07
N ALA A 841 -45.64 -61.69 -59.91
CA ALA A 841 -45.63 -60.27 -59.56
C ALA A 841 -46.90 -59.74 -58.87
N ALA A 842 -48.06 -60.38 -59.11
CA ALA A 842 -49.34 -60.02 -58.51
C ALA A 842 -49.59 -60.73 -57.16
N GLY A 843 -48.67 -61.58 -56.70
CA GLY A 843 -48.77 -62.36 -55.47
C GLY A 843 -49.56 -63.67 -55.60
N GLU A 844 -49.95 -64.06 -56.80
CA GLU A 844 -50.71 -65.30 -57.06
C GLU A 844 -49.77 -66.49 -57.13
N LEU A 845 -50.19 -67.63 -56.58
CA LEU A 845 -49.40 -68.85 -56.52
C LEU A 845 -49.34 -69.50 -57.90
N THR A 846 -48.13 -69.77 -58.41
CA THR A 846 -47.93 -70.34 -59.76
C THR A 846 -47.35 -71.75 -59.71
N ASP A 847 -46.56 -72.07 -58.69
CA ASP A 847 -45.91 -73.37 -58.55
C ASP A 847 -45.67 -73.69 -57.07
N VAL A 848 -45.96 -74.92 -56.66
CA VAL A 848 -45.57 -75.46 -55.36
C VAL A 848 -44.83 -76.76 -55.58
N GLN A 849 -43.61 -76.82 -55.06
CA GLN A 849 -42.76 -77.99 -55.07
C GLN A 849 -42.57 -78.45 -53.62
N THR A 850 -43.01 -79.66 -53.31
CA THR A 850 -42.81 -80.29 -52.00
C THR A 850 -41.85 -81.46 -52.17
N LEU A 851 -40.76 -81.46 -51.42
CA LEU A 851 -39.82 -82.56 -51.32
C LEU A 851 -39.96 -83.18 -49.93
N TYR A 852 -40.05 -84.51 -49.87
CA TYR A 852 -40.17 -85.29 -48.64
C TYR A 852 -38.81 -85.93 -48.29
N GLY A 853 -38.56 -86.16 -47.00
CA GLY A 853 -37.29 -86.67 -46.48
C GLY A 853 -36.83 -88.04 -47.00
N ASP A 854 -37.70 -88.78 -47.71
CA ASP A 854 -37.39 -90.04 -48.39
C ASP A 854 -36.93 -89.86 -49.85
N GLY A 855 -36.79 -88.62 -50.32
CA GLY A 855 -36.40 -88.26 -51.69
C GLY A 855 -37.56 -88.28 -52.69
N HIS A 856 -38.80 -88.46 -52.23
CA HIS A 856 -39.98 -88.28 -53.07
C HIS A 856 -40.35 -86.79 -53.17
N GLY A 857 -40.85 -86.35 -54.33
CA GLY A 857 -41.27 -84.96 -54.53
C GLY A 857 -42.56 -84.83 -55.32
N ASP A 858 -43.44 -83.94 -54.85
CA ASP A 858 -44.67 -83.53 -55.53
C ASP A 858 -44.52 -82.11 -56.07
N ARG A 859 -44.82 -81.91 -57.35
CA ARG A 859 -44.90 -80.58 -57.97
C ARG A 859 -46.31 -80.31 -58.45
N THR A 860 -46.86 -79.17 -58.05
CA THR A 860 -48.19 -78.71 -58.46
C THR A 860 -48.06 -77.37 -59.18
N LEU A 861 -48.43 -77.32 -60.45
CA LEU A 861 -48.48 -76.10 -61.24
C LEU A 861 -49.89 -75.52 -61.20
N TYR A 862 -49.99 -74.22 -60.98
CA TYR A 862 -51.24 -73.48 -60.89
C TYR A 862 -51.39 -72.55 -62.10
N ASP A 863 -52.54 -72.61 -62.79
CA ASP A 863 -52.93 -71.61 -63.79
C ASP A 863 -53.74 -70.50 -63.10
N PRO A 864 -53.26 -69.25 -63.08
CA PRO A 864 -53.97 -68.14 -62.43
C PRO A 864 -55.32 -67.80 -63.09
N SER A 865 -55.62 -68.29 -64.29
CA SER A 865 -56.79 -67.88 -65.10
C SER A 865 -58.03 -68.77 -64.97
N ASP A 866 -57.89 -70.02 -64.53
CA ASP A 866 -58.99 -70.94 -64.22
C ASP A 866 -58.62 -71.69 -62.94
N ASN A 867 -59.38 -71.49 -61.86
CA ASN A 867 -59.06 -71.87 -60.47
C ASN A 867 -59.08 -73.40 -60.20
N PHE A 868 -58.45 -74.21 -61.06
CA PHE A 868 -58.40 -75.67 -61.04
C PHE A 868 -56.99 -76.20 -61.29
N ASP A 869 -56.59 -77.20 -60.50
CA ASP A 869 -55.27 -77.83 -60.57
C ASP A 869 -55.06 -78.57 -61.89
N TRP A 870 -53.99 -78.27 -62.62
CA TRP A 870 -53.51 -79.14 -63.69
C TRP A 870 -52.78 -80.33 -63.07
N SER A 871 -53.38 -81.52 -63.20
CA SER A 871 -52.79 -82.87 -63.04
C SER A 871 -51.57 -82.99 -62.10
N SER A 872 -51.75 -83.66 -60.96
CA SER A 872 -50.64 -84.13 -60.12
C SER A 872 -49.65 -84.97 -60.94
N TYR A 873 -48.54 -84.36 -61.36
CA TYR A 873 -47.46 -85.04 -62.07
C TYR A 873 -46.49 -85.55 -61.01
N ALA A 874 -46.56 -86.84 -60.68
CA ALA A 874 -45.56 -87.47 -59.82
C ALA A 874 -44.29 -87.70 -60.66
N GLN A 875 -43.34 -86.77 -60.59
CA GLN A 875 -42.02 -86.88 -61.22
C GLN A 875 -41.04 -87.46 -60.19
N TYR A 876 -40.48 -88.64 -60.48
CA TYR A 876 -39.38 -89.19 -59.68
C TYR A 876 -38.12 -88.37 -59.94
N LEU A 877 -37.65 -87.68 -58.90
CA LEU A 877 -36.41 -86.89 -58.90
C LEU A 877 -35.40 -87.59 -57.99
N ARG A 878 -34.27 -88.09 -58.54
CA ARG A 878 -33.13 -88.57 -57.73
C ARG A 878 -31.91 -87.70 -57.98
N ALA A 879 -31.28 -87.23 -56.90
CA ALA A 879 -29.96 -86.62 -56.96
C ALA A 879 -28.89 -87.72 -56.90
N ALA A 880 -27.96 -87.73 -57.86
CA ALA A 880 -26.84 -88.68 -57.88
C ALA A 880 -25.82 -88.46 -56.74
N SER A 881 -25.81 -87.28 -56.11
CA SER A 881 -25.06 -86.95 -54.88
C SER A 881 -25.49 -85.58 -54.31
N PRO A 882 -25.20 -85.26 -53.02
CA PRO A 882 -25.57 -83.97 -52.42
C PRO A 882 -24.95 -82.78 -53.18
N GLY A 883 -25.81 -81.91 -53.73
CA GLY A 883 -25.40 -80.71 -54.46
C GLY A 883 -25.24 -80.84 -55.98
N GLY A 884 -25.57 -82.00 -56.58
CA GLY A 884 -25.63 -82.18 -58.04
C GLY A 884 -27.01 -81.85 -58.64
N PRO A 885 -27.09 -81.58 -59.96
CA PRO A 885 -28.37 -81.29 -60.64
C PRO A 885 -29.32 -82.50 -60.56
N LEU A 886 -30.62 -82.23 -60.37
CA LEU A 886 -31.68 -83.23 -60.34
C LEU A 886 -31.95 -83.74 -61.76
N GLU A 887 -31.77 -85.05 -61.99
CA GLU A 887 -32.03 -85.69 -63.28
C GLU A 887 -33.38 -86.43 -63.26
N VAL A 888 -34.18 -86.23 -64.30
CA VAL A 888 -35.55 -86.76 -64.48
C VAL A 888 -35.50 -88.11 -65.19
N TYR A 889 -36.06 -89.15 -64.59
CA TYR A 889 -36.26 -90.46 -65.24
C TYR A 889 -37.71 -90.59 -65.73
N ASP A 890 -37.87 -90.90 -67.02
CA ASP A 890 -39.16 -91.07 -67.71
C ASP A 890 -39.32 -92.55 -68.08
N GLU A 891 -40.15 -93.31 -67.35
CA GLU A 891 -40.57 -94.66 -67.78
C GLU A 891 -41.95 -94.59 -68.43
N ILE A 892 -41.92 -94.60 -69.76
CA ILE A 892 -43.09 -94.70 -70.64
C ILE A 892 -43.76 -96.06 -70.45
N GLY A 893 -44.87 -96.09 -69.69
CA GLY A 893 -45.79 -97.22 -69.55
C GLY A 893 -47.11 -96.98 -70.28
N ASN A 894 -47.14 -97.39 -71.55
CA ASN A 894 -48.27 -97.36 -72.50
C ASN A 894 -49.59 -98.00 -72.01
N TRP A 895 -50.71 -97.35 -72.36
CA TRP A 895 -52.01 -97.89 -72.82
C TRP A 895 -52.69 -96.69 -73.52
N ASP A 896 -53.45 -96.76 -74.60
CA ASP A 896 -53.73 -97.73 -75.65
C ASP A 896 -54.64 -96.96 -76.63
N ALA A 897 -54.21 -96.75 -77.87
CA ALA A 897 -55.07 -96.25 -78.96
C ALA A 897 -54.45 -96.64 -80.31
N ASP A 898 -54.54 -97.92 -80.63
CA ASP A 898 -54.28 -98.46 -81.96
C ASP A 898 -55.47 -98.18 -82.92
N TYR A 899 -55.26 -97.27 -83.89
CA TYR A 899 -55.98 -97.16 -85.19
C TYR A 899 -55.18 -96.15 -86.05
N ALA A 900 -54.53 -96.44 -87.19
CA ALA A 900 -54.62 -97.55 -88.12
C ALA A 900 -53.24 -97.88 -88.74
N GLY A 901 -52.84 -99.16 -88.66
CA GLY A 901 -51.61 -99.71 -89.27
C GLY A 901 -51.28 -101.15 -88.84
N ASN A 902 -52.23 -102.08 -89.00
CA ASN A 902 -52.08 -103.55 -88.80
C ASN A 902 -51.05 -104.16 -89.82
N PRO A 903 -50.42 -105.36 -89.63
CA PRO A 903 -50.52 -106.35 -88.55
C PRO A 903 -49.20 -106.97 -88.02
N GLY A 904 -49.23 -107.44 -86.76
CA GLY A 904 -48.55 -108.68 -86.36
C GLY A 904 -47.56 -108.58 -85.18
N GLY A 905 -48.00 -109.03 -84.00
CA GLY A 905 -47.13 -109.53 -82.93
C GLY A 905 -47.38 -108.88 -81.56
N HIS A 906 -48.03 -109.60 -80.65
CA HIS A 906 -48.06 -109.25 -79.22
C HIS A 906 -46.81 -109.80 -78.53
N TRP A 907 -46.16 -108.98 -77.72
CA TRP A 907 -44.94 -109.33 -76.97
C TRP A 907 -45.09 -108.86 -75.52
N ARG A 908 -44.58 -109.65 -74.55
CA ARG A 908 -44.51 -109.27 -73.13
C ARG A 908 -43.12 -109.64 -72.61
N ASN A 909 -42.32 -108.65 -72.20
CA ASN A 909 -41.07 -108.85 -71.49
C ASN A 909 -41.33 -108.89 -69.98
N ILE A 910 -40.67 -109.79 -69.27
CA ILE A 910 -40.62 -109.84 -67.80
C ILE A 910 -39.16 -109.60 -67.42
N TYR A 911 -38.89 -108.60 -66.57
CA TYR A 911 -37.61 -108.39 -65.90
C TYR A 911 -37.83 -108.26 -64.40
N ASP A 912 -37.04 -109.00 -63.61
CA ASP A 912 -36.88 -108.90 -62.15
C ASP A 912 -35.55 -108.17 -61.89
N VAL A 913 -35.53 -107.18 -61.02
CA VAL A 913 -34.31 -106.41 -60.72
C VAL A 913 -34.16 -106.26 -59.21
N GLY A 914 -33.41 -107.20 -58.64
CA GLY A 914 -32.74 -107.07 -57.35
C GLY A 914 -31.23 -107.21 -57.54
N ASP A 915 -30.49 -106.20 -57.07
CA ASP A 915 -29.04 -106.16 -56.81
C ASP A 915 -28.04 -106.24 -57.99
N GLN A 916 -26.94 -105.51 -57.81
CA GLN A 916 -25.97 -105.06 -58.80
C GLN A 916 -24.93 -106.14 -59.18
N SER A 917 -25.07 -106.78 -60.34
CA SER A 917 -23.97 -107.06 -61.30
C SER A 917 -24.37 -108.09 -62.39
N ALA A 918 -24.15 -107.68 -63.64
CA ALA A 918 -24.04 -108.46 -64.89
C ALA A 918 -25.31 -109.01 -65.59
N GLU A 919 -25.51 -108.48 -66.82
CA GLU A 919 -25.87 -109.14 -68.10
C GLU A 919 -27.08 -110.08 -68.13
N TYR A 920 -28.19 -109.71 -68.81
CA TYR A 920 -28.98 -110.54 -69.77
C TYR A 920 -30.22 -109.74 -70.24
N ASP A 921 -30.49 -109.65 -71.56
CA ASP A 921 -31.50 -108.76 -72.17
C ASP A 921 -32.46 -109.49 -73.19
N ARG A 922 -33.70 -109.74 -72.76
CA ARG A 922 -34.97 -110.17 -73.41
C ARG A 922 -35.24 -111.66 -73.69
N ILE A 923 -36.36 -112.13 -73.11
CA ILE A 923 -37.00 -113.43 -73.35
C ILE A 923 -38.36 -113.21 -74.01
N TYR A 924 -38.60 -113.84 -75.16
CA TYR A 924 -39.86 -113.80 -75.89
C TYR A 924 -40.59 -115.13 -75.78
N ILE A 925 -41.85 -115.10 -75.34
CA ILE A 925 -42.70 -116.29 -75.28
C ILE A 925 -43.92 -116.07 -76.18
N SER A 926 -44.16 -117.00 -77.11
CA SER A 926 -45.36 -117.03 -77.93
C SER A 926 -46.37 -118.03 -77.36
N TYR A 927 -47.64 -117.64 -77.38
CA TYR A 927 -48.78 -118.48 -77.00
C TYR A 927 -49.72 -118.63 -78.19
N ASP A 928 -50.41 -119.76 -78.28
CA ASP A 928 -51.54 -119.87 -79.19
C ASP A 928 -52.79 -119.18 -78.63
N ALA A 929 -53.87 -119.20 -79.42
CA ALA A 929 -55.16 -118.62 -79.04
C ALA A 929 -55.77 -119.25 -77.76
N ASN A 930 -55.28 -120.41 -77.29
CA ASN A 930 -55.73 -121.09 -76.08
C ASN A 930 -54.76 -120.91 -74.89
N TRP A 931 -53.79 -119.99 -74.99
CA TRP A 931 -52.74 -119.75 -73.98
C TRP A 931 -51.80 -120.94 -73.74
N VAL A 932 -51.69 -121.86 -74.70
CA VAL A 932 -50.66 -122.89 -74.66
C VAL A 932 -49.39 -122.32 -75.26
N MET A 933 -48.29 -122.37 -74.49
CA MET A 933 -46.98 -121.88 -74.91
C MET A 933 -46.53 -122.63 -76.16
N GLN A 934 -46.27 -121.90 -77.24
CA GLN A 934 -45.85 -122.44 -78.55
C GLN A 934 -44.34 -122.33 -78.73
N SER A 935 -43.71 -121.26 -78.24
CA SER A 935 -42.26 -121.10 -78.30
C SER A 935 -41.70 -120.12 -77.28
N GLN A 936 -40.43 -120.31 -76.93
CA GLN A 936 -39.60 -119.37 -76.18
C GLN A 936 -38.36 -119.04 -77.01
N THR A 937 -38.04 -117.75 -77.14
CA THR A 937 -36.80 -117.27 -77.76
C THR A 937 -36.02 -116.43 -76.76
N ILE A 938 -34.76 -116.76 -76.52
CA ILE A 938 -33.86 -116.01 -75.62
C ILE A 938 -32.79 -115.34 -76.48
N TYR A 939 -32.59 -114.03 -76.25
CA TYR A 939 -31.56 -113.24 -76.90
C TYR A 939 -30.42 -112.98 -75.91
N TYR A 940 -29.19 -113.23 -76.35
CA TYR A 940 -27.97 -112.87 -75.64
C TYR A 940 -27.35 -111.62 -76.29
N ASP A 941 -26.66 -110.79 -75.49
CA ASP A 941 -26.05 -109.52 -75.94
C ASP A 941 -24.97 -109.68 -77.03
N ASP A 942 -24.44 -110.89 -77.22
CA ASP A 942 -23.51 -111.22 -78.30
C ASP A 942 -24.18 -111.53 -79.65
N GLY A 943 -25.51 -111.41 -79.72
CA GLY A 943 -26.31 -111.63 -80.92
C GLY A 943 -26.66 -113.09 -81.20
N LEU A 944 -26.39 -114.02 -80.27
CA LEU A 944 -26.85 -115.40 -80.36
C LEU A 944 -28.33 -115.54 -79.92
N VAL A 945 -29.10 -116.30 -80.70
CA VAL A 945 -30.54 -116.54 -80.47
C VAL A 945 -30.78 -118.03 -80.26
N GLN A 946 -31.47 -118.39 -79.17
CA GLN A 946 -31.93 -119.76 -78.91
C GLN A 946 -33.47 -119.81 -78.89
N GLU A 947 -34.07 -120.54 -79.84
CA GLU A 947 -35.53 -120.78 -79.91
C GLU A 947 -35.86 -122.22 -79.49
N VAL A 948 -36.78 -122.38 -78.55
CA VAL A 948 -37.35 -123.65 -78.08
C VAL A 948 -38.85 -123.63 -78.38
N ARG A 949 -39.37 -124.59 -79.18
CA ARG A 949 -40.80 -124.73 -79.47
C ARG A 949 -41.43 -125.85 -78.64
N TYR A 950 -42.62 -125.61 -78.09
CA TYR A 950 -43.34 -126.48 -77.14
C TYR A 950 -44.60 -127.10 -77.74
#